data_AF-K0TJT7-F1
#
_entry.id   AF-K0TJT7-F1
#
_cell.length_a   1.000
_cell.length_b   1.000
_cell.length_c   1.000
_cell.angle_alpha   90.00
_cell.angle_beta   90.00
_cell.angle_gamma   90.00
#
_symmetry.space_group_name_H-M   'P 1'
#
loop_
_entity.id
_entity.type
_entity.pdbx_description
1 polymer ?
#
loop_
_entity_poly.entity_id
_entity_poly.type
_entity_poly.pdbx_seq_one_letter_code
_entity_poly.pdbx_strand_id
1 'polypeptide(L)'
;MVKFSRKKGGGANGHPDDGSVSDISHDSTLYSTNSKSSAFKAKFLGRKNKNKGTSSGDTASITDGSAGNASKKKHKTGSTPSPPGAVAESPGAQSGSVSSAGRTRTHGAKSLNDSKRMAKDAKSRFNIGLVYLKTGDYSKAQDNLEHSLYCHIQLNGHDAKKYDNVTLFAVASVREKLGECYMFNDAVTDKCIALDHFEEARRLLKSIAKEDAPDGVAEAIDRIEEHIRKPNLRNSAKRQGRSTRLAPPTTNKYTQKYQMQGNAKARELMGLGAAGGAIAVAGATPSGGGTAAANTKVITNPAALLHTFGTRVQKGLEQLEDKLEDIFDSDSDSDNRSMATEAEGFANAMSHLQRDNHRTALNYLISLNDEGGKNADFKTQIVVHVMKVADGAMDSEKVTVATDAYDYALSVQSQDKDADSDRLRLAKRGAIKGHKLLAIECEEMRDYSGAIEHRVTVYKLLDEMGKFMAAVTQLMRAAYLHGERDDYAKAIVVLNDAVRRLGKGIRNIEMMPADRLQLLIQCLEMRAICQAKCAKLSEALGQYDELLPLLAKTQGTGCARYNAALIHKAALLFTMKNHKVAMITVGKYLKAREIAESDIESEEAIVEPKDHLLALDTTAACYLKLGNVDKAIDTFEKKLEFVKKEMPDSKELRGDTMHKLGCLLAYRQQHNDALPYLNEALNTRKNVYGSTDKSVIESSFAVAAASQTVGDTGRALKEYDELIAKMNNVNDHPVNTVTVHNSAGKLLFEDGKIDRAIQSFRQALKFSEAAEASTQLMADIKLNLANGLSAKGEAQKALKLYDELLKTKILKRTTTFFLTLYNKSLLLINLGEGDRAREVLTKVTETRSSNADVVRGNCFMMLGNLSVSDGDIVDGLAQYDEAMDNIDGDDLDSRTVIRRQIAIAHLQSGKYDLAMTVLEEALEDLGEDDSNKSSSLHRAEIWTIEARLYKAKDDLQTSKNFAKLAVDAYKEELGPTHPITLRNNANLQLLLLAEAEELPKAEAKSIIDAAKYDMEDTLDAFVSLDDLWQYRLDVASLKTNLGLIAVWQGKPKKARKLVRQIGEIEIPEDHPILHQVEILERRVAELEGKKSKRK
;
A
#
# COMPACT_ATOMS: atom_id res chain seq x y z
N MET A 1 -17.50 -48.98 -17.36
CA MET A 1 -18.80 -49.52 -16.88
C MET A 1 -18.97 -49.22 -15.40
N VAL A 2 -20.21 -48.94 -15.00
CA VAL A 2 -20.81 -48.84 -13.64
C VAL A 2 -20.00 -49.38 -12.45
N LYS A 3 -19.76 -48.56 -11.40
CA LYS A 3 -20.42 -48.71 -10.08
C LYS A 3 -20.18 -47.53 -9.10
N PHE A 4 -21.30 -46.97 -8.64
CA PHE A 4 -21.40 -46.17 -7.42
C PHE A 4 -21.12 -47.02 -6.17
N SER A 5 -20.72 -46.38 -5.06
CA SER A 5 -21.25 -46.74 -3.75
C SER A 5 -21.41 -45.51 -2.83
N ARG A 6 -22.54 -45.45 -2.12
CA ARG A 6 -22.90 -44.45 -1.10
C ARG A 6 -22.94 -45.13 0.26
N LYS A 7 -22.51 -44.42 1.32
CA LYS A 7 -23.08 -44.39 2.69
C LYS A 7 -22.39 -43.22 3.43
N LYS A 8 -23.10 -42.21 3.94
CA LYS A 8 -23.90 -42.18 5.20
C LYS A 8 -23.13 -42.78 6.39
N GLY A 9 -22.95 -42.12 7.53
CA GLY A 9 -23.38 -40.78 7.97
C GLY A 9 -23.65 -40.74 9.48
N GLY A 10 -23.18 -39.69 10.17
CA GLY A 10 -23.27 -39.49 11.63
C GLY A 10 -21.96 -38.88 12.15
N GLY A 11 -21.94 -38.01 13.16
CA GLY A 11 -23.04 -37.39 13.90
C GLY A 11 -22.57 -36.82 15.24
N ALA A 12 -22.80 -35.52 15.48
CA ALA A 12 -22.68 -34.77 16.73
C ALA A 12 -21.29 -34.36 17.28
N ASN A 13 -21.08 -33.03 17.25
CA ASN A 13 -20.68 -32.12 18.35
C ASN A 13 -19.28 -32.15 18.98
N GLY A 14 -18.62 -30.98 19.00
CA GLY A 14 -17.48 -30.68 19.88
C GLY A 14 -16.71 -29.38 19.57
N HIS A 15 -17.25 -28.22 19.98
CA HIS A 15 -16.63 -26.87 20.00
C HIS A 15 -16.21 -26.16 18.69
N PRO A 16 -16.50 -24.84 18.56
CA PRO A 16 -15.90 -23.97 17.56
C PRO A 16 -14.73 -23.16 18.16
N ASP A 17 -13.52 -23.30 17.60
CA ASP A 17 -12.41 -22.40 17.92
C ASP A 17 -12.54 -21.05 17.21
N ASP A 18 -11.96 -20.02 17.82
CA ASP A 18 -11.95 -18.67 17.30
C ASP A 18 -11.13 -18.54 16.01
N GLY A 19 -11.73 -17.87 15.04
CA GLY A 19 -11.12 -17.55 13.75
C GLY A 19 -11.52 -16.14 13.32
N SER A 20 -10.63 -15.19 13.57
CA SER A 20 -10.69 -13.83 13.05
C SER A 20 -10.27 -13.82 11.58
N VAL A 21 -11.23 -13.78 10.66
CA VAL A 21 -10.91 -13.56 9.23
C VAL A 21 -10.78 -12.06 8.95
N SER A 22 -9.75 -11.48 9.55
CA SER A 22 -9.22 -10.13 9.27
C SER A 22 -7.96 -10.18 8.38
N ASP A 23 -7.32 -11.33 8.26
CA ASP A 23 -6.13 -11.52 7.44
C ASP A 23 -6.44 -12.41 6.23
N ILE A 24 -6.30 -11.85 5.03
CA ILE A 24 -6.10 -12.64 3.81
C ILE A 24 -4.61 -12.93 3.74
N SER A 25 -4.18 -13.94 4.52
CA SER A 25 -2.80 -14.43 4.47
C SER A 25 -2.53 -15.06 3.11
N HIS A 26 -1.66 -14.44 2.33
CA HIS A 26 -1.17 -14.98 1.06
C HIS A 26 -0.25 -16.19 1.29
N ASP A 27 -0.83 -17.37 1.49
CA ASP A 27 -0.12 -18.65 1.38
C ASP A 27 0.02 -19.05 -0.09
N SER A 28 0.95 -18.37 -0.79
CA SER A 28 1.44 -18.79 -2.11
C SER A 28 2.74 -19.59 -1.95
N THR A 29 2.65 -20.77 -1.32
CA THR A 29 3.75 -21.74 -1.24
C THR A 29 3.98 -22.43 -2.60
N LEU A 30 4.46 -21.66 -3.58
CA LEU A 30 5.08 -22.20 -4.79
C LEU A 30 6.45 -22.76 -4.41
N TYR A 31 6.55 -24.09 -4.46
CA TYR A 31 7.81 -24.82 -4.40
C TYR A 31 8.43 -24.83 -5.79
N SER A 32 9.44 -23.99 -5.97
CA SER A 32 10.28 -23.92 -7.17
C SER A 32 11.49 -24.83 -6.93
N THR A 33 11.49 -26.01 -7.55
CA THR A 33 12.74 -26.76 -7.82
C THR A 33 13.52 -26.03 -8.91
N ASN A 34 14.84 -26.21 -8.97
CA ASN A 34 15.71 -25.54 -9.95
C ASN A 34 15.45 -26.01 -11.41
N SER A 35 14.40 -25.49 -12.02
CA SER A 35 14.12 -25.50 -13.46
C SER A 35 13.03 -24.46 -13.73
N LYS A 36 13.41 -23.27 -14.20
CA LYS A 36 12.45 -22.17 -14.34
C LYS A 36 11.80 -22.15 -15.73
N SER A 37 10.58 -22.68 -15.84
CA SER A 37 9.48 -21.90 -16.40
C SER A 37 8.12 -22.32 -15.86
N SER A 38 7.15 -21.44 -16.04
CA SER A 38 5.76 -21.69 -15.71
C SER A 38 4.88 -21.01 -16.75
N ALA A 39 4.07 -21.77 -17.49
CA ALA A 39 3.04 -21.21 -18.35
C ALA A 39 1.84 -22.16 -18.51
N PHE A 40 0.65 -21.68 -18.11
CA PHE A 40 -0.68 -21.83 -18.72
C PHE A 40 -0.87 -22.94 -19.81
N LYS A 41 -1.96 -23.71 -19.84
CA LYS A 41 -3.37 -23.23 -19.70
C LYS A 41 -4.41 -24.36 -19.50
N ALA A 42 -5.57 -23.93 -19.00
CA ALA A 42 -6.79 -24.71 -18.69
C ALA A 42 -7.27 -25.78 -19.71
N LYS A 43 -7.71 -26.92 -19.15
CA LYS A 43 -8.60 -27.90 -19.82
C LYS A 43 -9.98 -27.28 -20.12
N PHE A 44 -10.25 -26.97 -21.39
CA PHE A 44 -11.62 -26.74 -21.87
C PHE A 44 -12.36 -28.08 -21.98
N LEU A 45 -13.44 -28.26 -21.22
CA LEU A 45 -14.29 -29.45 -21.32
C LEU A 45 -15.12 -29.40 -22.62
N GLY A 46 -14.74 -30.19 -23.61
CA GLY A 46 -15.46 -30.30 -24.87
C GLY A 46 -16.89 -30.83 -24.70
N ARG A 47 -17.87 -30.17 -25.33
CA ARG A 47 -19.22 -30.70 -25.53
C ARG A 47 -19.66 -30.64 -27.00
N LYS A 48 -19.38 -31.75 -27.69
CA LYS A 48 -20.14 -32.39 -28.77
C LYS A 48 -20.65 -31.55 -29.96
N ASN A 49 -20.07 -31.84 -31.12
CA ASN A 49 -20.68 -31.92 -32.46
C ASN A 49 -22.21 -31.75 -32.58
N LYS A 50 -22.64 -30.93 -33.56
CA LYS A 50 -23.60 -31.36 -34.60
C LYS A 50 -23.70 -30.38 -35.81
N ASN A 51 -23.16 -30.83 -36.95
CA ASN A 51 -23.72 -30.83 -38.32
C ASN A 51 -24.51 -29.64 -38.93
N LYS A 52 -24.24 -29.45 -40.24
CA LYS A 52 -24.91 -28.60 -41.27
C LYS A 52 -24.55 -27.10 -41.19
N GLY A 53 -24.29 -26.38 -42.28
CA GLY A 53 -24.20 -26.72 -43.70
C GLY A 53 -24.59 -25.53 -44.59
N THR A 54 -24.04 -25.41 -45.82
CA THR A 54 -24.35 -24.37 -46.87
C THR A 54 -24.04 -22.90 -46.48
N SER A 55 -23.75 -21.94 -47.36
CA SER A 55 -23.32 -21.88 -48.79
C SER A 55 -22.95 -20.43 -49.14
N SER A 56 -22.23 -20.18 -50.26
CA SER A 56 -22.03 -18.87 -50.96
C SER A 56 -21.36 -17.72 -50.17
N GLY A 57 -20.59 -16.81 -50.78
CA GLY A 57 -20.20 -16.63 -52.18
C GLY A 57 -19.38 -15.34 -52.38
N ASP A 58 -18.96 -15.07 -53.63
CA ASP A 58 -18.48 -13.78 -54.18
C ASP A 58 -17.07 -13.30 -53.71
N THR A 59 -15.99 -13.45 -54.50
CA THR A 59 -15.52 -12.62 -55.66
C THR A 59 -15.07 -11.20 -55.27
N ALA A 60 -13.99 -10.59 -55.80
CA ALA A 60 -13.24 -10.85 -57.04
C ALA A 60 -11.73 -10.45 -56.96
N SER A 61 -11.00 -10.74 -58.03
CA SER A 61 -9.58 -10.43 -58.30
C SER A 61 -9.39 -9.15 -59.16
N ILE A 62 -8.16 -8.94 -59.72
CA ILE A 62 -7.68 -7.89 -60.67
C ILE A 62 -6.98 -6.72 -59.94
N THR A 63 -5.65 -6.53 -59.91
CA THR A 63 -4.52 -6.45 -60.89
C THR A 63 -4.31 -5.09 -61.59
N ASP A 64 -3.08 -4.58 -61.47
CA ASP A 64 -2.34 -3.61 -62.32
C ASP A 64 -2.86 -2.16 -62.53
N GLY A 65 -1.91 -1.21 -62.68
CA GLY A 65 -2.23 0.15 -63.19
C GLY A 65 -1.28 1.30 -62.82
N SER A 66 -0.05 1.28 -63.33
CA SER A 66 1.00 2.29 -63.15
C SER A 66 0.68 3.75 -63.57
N ALA A 67 1.50 4.69 -63.05
CA ALA A 67 2.03 5.93 -63.68
C ALA A 67 1.39 7.32 -63.39
N GLY A 68 2.26 8.33 -63.22
CA GLY A 68 1.94 9.77 -63.14
C GLY A 68 2.71 10.56 -62.06
N ASN A 69 4.02 10.84 -62.20
CA ASN A 69 4.60 12.13 -62.69
C ASN A 69 4.11 13.43 -61.99
N ALA A 70 4.93 14.44 -61.65
CA ALA A 70 6.39 14.62 -61.82
C ALA A 70 6.97 15.86 -61.07
N SER A 71 8.25 15.77 -60.65
CA SER A 71 9.35 16.78 -60.73
C SER A 71 9.16 18.23 -60.18
N LYS A 72 10.10 18.83 -59.42
CA LYS A 72 11.51 19.21 -59.75
C LYS A 72 12.25 19.59 -58.43
N LYS A 73 13.51 19.19 -58.11
CA LYS A 73 14.86 19.56 -58.65
C LYS A 73 15.13 21.09 -58.61
N LYS A 74 16.23 21.62 -58.04
CA LYS A 74 17.69 21.39 -58.30
C LYS A 74 18.59 21.90 -57.12
N HIS A 75 19.68 21.20 -56.72
CA HIS A 75 21.14 21.49 -56.94
C HIS A 75 21.73 22.79 -56.35
N LYS A 76 23.01 22.94 -55.97
CA LYS A 76 24.30 22.15 -55.87
C LYS A 76 25.21 22.95 -54.88
N THR A 77 26.33 22.51 -54.26
CA THR A 77 27.62 21.92 -54.71
C THR A 77 28.32 21.24 -53.52
N GLY A 78 29.07 20.11 -53.64
CA GLY A 78 30.56 20.05 -53.79
C GLY A 78 31.32 20.32 -52.46
N SER A 79 32.31 19.55 -51.97
CA SER A 79 33.17 18.48 -52.53
C SER A 79 33.77 17.54 -51.42
N THR A 80 34.43 16.44 -51.81
CA THR A 80 35.13 15.40 -50.99
C THR A 80 36.60 15.77 -50.62
N PRO A 81 37.48 14.96 -49.96
CA PRO A 81 37.39 13.62 -49.29
C PRO A 81 38.06 13.55 -47.86
N SER A 82 38.43 12.34 -47.40
CA SER A 82 38.90 11.88 -46.04
C SER A 82 40.37 12.23 -45.60
N PRO A 83 41.00 11.52 -44.61
CA PRO A 83 41.48 11.92 -43.26
C PRO A 83 43.03 12.23 -43.21
N PRO A 84 43.87 12.07 -42.13
CA PRO A 84 43.69 11.74 -40.68
C PRO A 84 44.57 12.50 -39.62
N GLY A 85 44.38 12.22 -38.31
CA GLY A 85 45.31 12.52 -37.17
C GLY A 85 45.38 14.01 -36.71
N ALA A 86 46.13 14.43 -35.69
CA ALA A 86 46.74 13.87 -34.48
C ALA A 86 47.77 14.91 -33.92
N VAL A 87 47.78 15.21 -32.60
CA VAL A 87 48.87 15.96 -31.87
C VAL A 87 48.98 17.47 -32.29
N ALA A 88 49.42 18.47 -31.52
CA ALA A 88 50.13 18.63 -30.24
C ALA A 88 49.41 19.72 -29.35
N GLU A 89 49.86 20.14 -28.16
CA GLU A 89 51.19 20.12 -27.55
C GLU A 89 51.15 20.16 -26.01
N SER A 90 52.20 19.67 -25.36
CA SER A 90 52.43 19.72 -23.89
C SER A 90 53.47 20.83 -23.56
N PRO A 91 53.80 21.15 -22.28
CA PRO A 91 54.59 20.28 -21.38
C PRO A 91 54.09 20.28 -19.92
N GLY A 92 54.57 19.47 -18.98
CA GLY A 92 55.61 18.43 -19.01
C GLY A 92 56.21 18.21 -17.60
N ALA A 93 56.85 17.04 -17.38
CA ALA A 93 57.46 16.56 -16.12
C ALA A 93 56.46 16.22 -14.97
N GLN A 94 56.32 14.96 -14.50
CA GLN A 94 57.30 14.09 -13.81
C GLN A 94 57.67 14.61 -12.41
N SER A 95 57.80 13.81 -11.34
CA SER A 95 57.61 12.35 -11.15
C SER A 95 57.51 12.06 -9.63
N GLY A 96 56.99 10.89 -9.22
CA GLY A 96 56.95 10.51 -7.80
C GLY A 96 56.23 9.18 -7.60
N SER A 97 56.87 8.22 -6.93
CA SER A 97 56.56 6.79 -7.04
C SER A 97 56.23 6.11 -5.71
N VAL A 98 55.47 5.01 -5.79
CA VAL A 98 55.30 3.95 -4.76
C VAL A 98 54.64 4.35 -3.42
N SER A 99 53.43 3.83 -3.17
CA SER A 99 53.19 2.82 -2.11
C SER A 99 51.69 2.54 -1.88
N SER A 100 51.43 1.36 -1.33
CA SER A 100 50.11 0.81 -1.01
C SER A 100 49.48 1.42 0.25
N ALA A 101 48.19 1.79 0.18
CA ALA A 101 47.21 1.58 1.26
C ALA A 101 45.80 1.91 0.77
N GLY A 102 44.83 1.01 0.98
CA GLY A 102 43.44 1.27 0.64
C GLY A 102 42.78 2.28 1.58
N ARG A 103 41.90 3.14 1.05
CA ARG A 103 40.92 3.89 1.86
C ARG A 103 39.59 4.05 1.11
N THR A 104 38.56 3.48 1.73
CA THR A 104 37.14 3.62 1.43
C THR A 104 36.73 5.04 1.05
N ARG A 105 36.00 5.21 -0.07
CA ARG A 105 35.29 6.47 -0.37
C ARG A 105 34.17 6.68 0.66
N THR A 106 34.21 7.79 1.38
CA THR A 106 33.29 8.09 2.48
C THR A 106 32.04 8.86 2.02
N HIS A 107 30.89 8.51 2.57
CA HIS A 107 29.59 9.18 2.30
C HIS A 107 29.45 10.60 2.92
N GLY A 108 30.52 11.19 3.48
CA GLY A 108 30.44 12.34 4.38
C GLY A 108 30.14 13.71 3.74
N ALA A 109 30.47 13.91 2.46
CA ALA A 109 30.51 15.26 1.86
C ALA A 109 29.12 15.90 1.61
N LYS A 110 28.05 15.11 1.41
CA LYS A 110 26.69 15.65 1.22
C LYS A 110 26.05 16.08 2.54
N SER A 111 26.11 15.22 3.56
CA SER A 111 25.50 15.45 4.88
C SER A 111 25.90 16.79 5.52
N LEU A 112 27.17 17.17 5.43
CA LEU A 112 27.68 18.38 6.08
C LEU A 112 27.10 19.70 5.52
N ASN A 113 26.70 19.72 4.24
CA ASN A 113 26.12 20.92 3.61
C ASN A 113 24.63 21.07 3.96
N ASP A 114 23.89 19.96 4.03
CA ASP A 114 22.47 19.98 4.41
C ASP A 114 22.29 20.42 5.87
N SER A 115 23.16 19.96 6.79
CA SER A 115 23.17 20.41 8.19
C SER A 115 23.41 21.93 8.32
N LYS A 116 24.38 22.49 7.59
CA LYS A 116 24.65 23.95 7.59
C LYS A 116 23.48 24.76 7.04
N ARG A 117 22.79 24.25 6.01
CA ARG A 117 21.60 24.88 5.43
C ARG A 117 20.43 24.90 6.42
N MET A 118 20.17 23.77 7.10
CA MET A 118 19.08 23.65 8.06
C MET A 118 19.31 24.49 9.33
N ALA A 119 20.56 24.64 9.78
CA ALA A 119 20.92 25.56 10.87
C ALA A 119 20.65 27.03 10.52
N LYS A 120 20.90 27.43 9.27
CA LYS A 120 20.57 28.77 8.78
C LYS A 120 19.05 29.00 8.70
N ASP A 121 18.28 27.98 8.27
CA ASP A 121 16.82 28.10 8.21
C ASP A 121 16.19 28.17 9.60
N ALA A 122 16.68 27.40 10.58
CA ALA A 122 16.22 27.46 11.98
C ALA A 122 16.30 28.90 12.54
N LYS A 123 17.44 29.58 12.34
CA LYS A 123 17.65 30.98 12.79
C LYS A 123 16.83 31.99 11.98
N SER A 124 16.68 31.77 10.66
CA SER A 124 15.85 32.61 9.79
C SER A 124 14.38 32.57 10.22
N ARG A 125 13.84 31.36 10.44
CA ARG A 125 12.47 31.12 10.89
C ARG A 125 12.18 31.69 12.28
N PHE A 126 13.13 31.57 13.21
CA PHE A 126 13.02 32.22 14.52
C PHE A 126 12.87 33.75 14.39
N ASN A 127 13.74 34.38 13.61
CA ASN A 127 13.69 35.83 13.38
C ASN A 127 12.39 36.29 12.70
N ILE A 128 11.89 35.54 11.70
CA ILE A 128 10.60 35.80 11.05
C ILE A 128 9.44 35.66 12.05
N GLY A 129 9.49 34.63 12.90
CA GLY A 129 8.52 34.44 13.99
C GLY A 129 8.50 35.62 14.97
N LEU A 130 9.67 36.13 15.38
CA LEU A 130 9.80 37.32 16.22
C LEU A 130 9.22 38.58 15.57
N VAL A 131 9.35 38.74 14.25
CA VAL A 131 8.73 39.86 13.52
C VAL A 131 7.21 39.75 13.57
N TYR A 132 6.64 38.59 13.23
CA TYR A 132 5.19 38.41 13.26
C TYR A 132 4.60 38.50 14.67
N LEU A 133 5.33 38.05 15.69
CA LEU A 133 4.95 38.23 17.10
C LEU A 133 4.85 39.71 17.48
N LYS A 134 5.77 40.56 16.99
CA LYS A 134 5.73 42.02 17.20
C LYS A 134 4.64 42.73 16.38
N THR A 135 4.21 42.17 15.24
CA THR A 135 3.10 42.71 14.45
C THR A 135 1.72 42.16 14.86
N GLY A 136 1.64 41.31 15.90
CA GLY A 136 0.39 40.73 16.38
C GLY A 136 -0.19 39.61 15.50
N ASP A 137 0.55 39.08 14.53
CA ASP A 137 0.11 37.96 13.69
C ASP A 137 0.54 36.63 14.32
N TYR A 138 -0.12 36.28 15.42
CA TYR A 138 0.26 35.15 16.26
C TYR A 138 0.22 33.80 15.52
N SER A 139 -0.67 33.65 14.53
CA SER A 139 -0.75 32.45 13.69
C SER A 139 0.51 32.29 12.82
N LYS A 140 0.94 33.35 12.10
CA LYS A 140 2.19 33.30 11.33
C LYS A 140 3.43 33.24 12.21
N ALA A 141 3.40 33.83 13.41
CA ALA A 141 4.46 33.72 14.39
C ALA A 141 4.64 32.26 14.85
N GLN A 142 3.56 31.62 15.30
CA GLN A 142 3.52 30.21 15.70
C GLN A 142 4.05 29.30 14.59
N ASP A 143 3.55 29.45 13.36
CA ASP A 143 3.92 28.60 12.21
C ASP A 143 5.45 28.61 11.92
N ASN A 144 6.09 29.77 12.07
CA ASN A 144 7.53 29.93 11.87
C ASN A 144 8.35 29.50 13.09
N LEU A 145 7.86 29.72 14.32
CA LEU A 145 8.54 29.29 15.54
C LEU A 145 8.48 27.77 15.74
N GLU A 146 7.35 27.12 15.45
CA GLU A 146 7.23 25.66 15.42
C GLU A 146 8.19 25.06 14.36
N HIS A 147 8.32 25.69 13.19
CA HIS A 147 9.28 25.24 12.16
C HIS A 147 10.74 25.43 12.59
N SER A 148 11.05 26.52 13.30
CA SER A 148 12.38 26.73 13.89
C SER A 148 12.71 25.63 14.92
N LEU A 149 11.77 25.32 15.82
CA LEU A 149 11.90 24.25 16.81
C LEU A 149 12.11 22.88 16.13
N TYR A 150 11.37 22.60 15.05
CA TYR A 150 11.54 21.41 14.24
C TYR A 150 12.98 21.29 13.69
N CYS A 151 13.50 22.33 13.06
CA CYS A 151 14.87 22.33 12.52
C CYS A 151 15.93 22.10 13.62
N HIS A 152 15.77 22.70 14.80
CA HIS A 152 16.68 22.45 15.94
C HIS A 152 16.66 20.99 16.41
N ILE A 153 15.48 20.35 16.44
CA ILE A 153 15.32 18.94 16.83
C ILE A 153 15.89 18.00 15.76
N GLN A 154 15.73 18.30 14.47
CA GLN A 154 16.32 17.50 13.38
C GLN A 154 17.85 17.56 13.36
N LEU A 155 18.45 18.71 13.71
CA LEU A 155 19.90 18.87 13.74
C LEU A 155 20.58 18.12 14.90
N ASN A 156 19.94 18.11 16.08
CA ASN A 156 20.58 17.68 17.33
C ASN A 156 19.95 16.41 17.94
N GLY A 157 18.88 15.90 17.33
CA GLY A 157 18.08 14.78 17.84
C GLY A 157 17.12 15.18 18.96
N HIS A 158 16.34 14.22 19.47
CA HIS A 158 15.33 14.46 20.50
C HIS A 158 15.86 14.48 21.95
N ASP A 159 17.12 14.09 22.17
CA ASP A 159 17.70 14.01 23.52
C ASP A 159 18.44 15.30 23.90
N ALA A 160 17.74 16.16 24.64
CA ALA A 160 18.27 17.45 25.09
C ALA A 160 19.54 17.33 25.96
N LYS A 161 19.88 16.16 26.51
CA LYS A 161 21.16 15.95 27.22
C LYS A 161 22.39 15.98 26.32
N LYS A 162 22.20 15.92 25.00
CA LYS A 162 23.26 15.93 23.99
C LYS A 162 23.45 17.30 23.33
N TYR A 163 22.66 18.30 23.74
CA TYR A 163 22.75 19.65 23.20
C TYR A 163 23.87 20.42 23.90
N ASP A 164 24.56 21.29 23.17
CA ASP A 164 25.46 22.28 23.78
C ASP A 164 24.66 23.42 24.44
N ASN A 165 25.31 24.20 25.32
CA ASN A 165 24.65 25.28 26.07
C ASN A 165 24.03 26.34 25.15
N VAL A 166 24.63 26.57 23.97
CA VAL A 166 24.12 27.51 22.96
C VAL A 166 22.83 26.99 22.31
N THR A 167 22.77 25.71 21.98
CA THR A 167 21.55 25.06 21.44
C THR A 167 20.47 24.95 22.51
N LEU A 168 20.81 24.63 23.76
CA LEU A 168 19.87 24.66 24.89
C LEU A 168 19.22 26.04 25.04
N PHE A 169 20.02 27.11 24.99
CA PHE A 169 19.51 28.49 25.06
C PHE A 169 18.64 28.87 23.85
N ALA A 170 19.06 28.51 22.63
CA ALA A 170 18.30 28.77 21.41
C ALA A 170 16.94 28.04 21.42
N VAL A 171 16.92 26.75 21.76
CA VAL A 171 15.68 25.96 21.84
C VAL A 171 14.76 26.45 22.96
N ALA A 172 15.32 26.88 24.10
CA ALA A 172 14.55 27.51 25.16
C ALA A 172 13.92 28.85 24.71
N SER A 173 14.66 29.69 23.99
CA SER A 173 14.15 30.95 23.42
C SER A 173 13.02 30.72 22.42
N VAL A 174 13.13 29.70 21.55
CA VAL A 174 12.04 29.32 20.63
C VAL A 174 10.80 28.87 21.41
N ARG A 175 10.97 28.12 22.50
CA ARG A 175 9.87 27.66 23.37
C ARG A 175 9.23 28.79 24.19
N GLU A 176 10.01 29.74 24.70
CA GLU A 176 9.51 30.99 25.35
C GLU A 176 8.54 31.71 24.40
N LYS A 177 8.95 31.91 23.14
CA LYS A 177 8.16 32.65 22.15
C LYS A 177 6.97 31.87 21.57
N LEU A 178 7.03 30.54 21.55
CA LEU A 178 5.84 29.71 21.31
C LEU A 178 4.83 29.82 22.46
N GLY A 179 5.31 29.79 23.71
CA GLY A 179 4.46 30.03 24.88
C GLY A 179 3.77 31.39 24.82
N GLU A 180 4.46 32.43 24.36
CA GLU A 180 3.87 33.75 24.10
C GLU A 180 2.79 33.69 23.00
N CYS A 181 3.02 33.02 21.87
CA CYS A 181 2.00 32.88 20.82
C CYS A 181 0.71 32.22 21.34
N TYR A 182 0.85 31.07 22.02
CA TYR A 182 -0.30 30.33 22.55
C TYR A 182 -1.02 31.06 23.70
N MET A 183 -0.33 31.95 24.42
CA MET A 183 -0.95 32.81 25.45
C MET A 183 -1.91 33.86 24.88
N PHE A 184 -1.75 34.26 23.63
CA PHE A 184 -2.64 35.23 22.95
C PHE A 184 -3.85 34.58 22.28
N ASN A 185 -3.99 33.24 22.29
CA ASN A 185 -5.21 32.57 21.84
C ASN A 185 -6.18 32.36 23.01
N ASP A 186 -7.48 32.51 22.76
CA ASP A 186 -8.46 32.52 23.85
C ASP A 186 -8.82 31.15 24.42
N ALA A 187 -8.57 30.09 23.65
CA ALA A 187 -8.87 28.71 24.04
C ALA A 187 -8.12 28.27 25.32
N VAL A 188 -8.84 27.58 26.22
CA VAL A 188 -8.29 27.06 27.48
C VAL A 188 -7.20 26.00 27.24
N THR A 189 -7.33 25.21 26.16
CA THR A 189 -6.32 24.23 25.70
C THR A 189 -4.98 24.88 25.40
N ASP A 190 -5.01 26.04 24.77
CA ASP A 190 -3.82 26.72 24.26
C ASP A 190 -3.05 27.38 25.40
N LYS A 191 -3.77 27.84 26.43
CA LYS A 191 -3.19 28.28 27.71
C LYS A 191 -2.51 27.13 28.45
N CYS A 192 -2.96 25.88 28.32
CA CYS A 192 -2.24 24.71 28.84
C CYS A 192 -0.98 24.38 28.00
N ILE A 193 -1.09 24.41 26.68
CA ILE A 193 0.06 24.21 25.76
C ILE A 193 1.14 25.28 25.99
N ALA A 194 0.74 26.54 26.18
CA ALA A 194 1.65 27.63 26.54
C ALA A 194 2.41 27.35 27.83
N LEU A 195 1.72 26.84 28.86
CA LEU A 195 2.35 26.48 30.13
C LEU A 195 3.41 25.39 29.94
N ASP A 196 3.13 24.33 29.18
CA ASP A 196 4.09 23.26 28.90
C ASP A 196 5.33 23.78 28.13
N HIS A 197 5.13 24.71 27.19
CA HIS A 197 6.22 25.39 26.49
C HIS A 197 7.10 26.22 27.46
N PHE A 198 6.50 26.98 28.39
CA PHE A 198 7.24 27.71 29.41
C PHE A 198 7.93 26.79 30.43
N GLU A 199 7.29 25.70 30.88
CA GLU A 199 7.88 24.77 31.83
C GLU A 199 9.09 24.03 31.23
N GLU A 200 9.03 23.60 29.96
CA GLU A 200 10.18 22.97 29.31
C GLU A 200 11.27 24.00 28.96
N ALA A 201 10.94 25.23 28.58
CA ALA A 201 11.93 26.30 28.42
C ALA A 201 12.68 26.58 29.73
N ARG A 202 11.96 26.71 30.85
CA ARG A 202 12.54 26.84 32.21
C ARG A 202 13.43 25.64 32.56
N ARG A 203 13.01 24.43 32.21
CA ARG A 203 13.76 23.19 32.47
C ARG A 203 15.08 23.13 31.68
N LEU A 204 15.06 23.55 30.42
CA LEU A 204 16.27 23.61 29.58
C LEU A 204 17.25 24.66 30.11
N LEU A 205 16.79 25.88 30.39
CA LEU A 205 17.66 26.95 30.93
C LEU A 205 18.26 26.60 32.29
N LYS A 206 17.48 25.98 33.20
CA LYS A 206 17.99 25.51 34.51
C LYS A 206 18.91 24.28 34.42
N SER A 207 19.07 23.67 33.25
CA SER A 207 20.07 22.61 33.04
C SER A 207 21.45 23.12 32.61
N ILE A 208 21.56 24.40 32.26
CA ILE A 208 22.83 25.07 31.97
C ILE A 208 23.52 25.42 33.31
N ALA A 209 24.78 25.02 33.48
CA ALA A 209 25.57 25.35 34.66
C ALA A 209 25.83 26.86 34.75
N LYS A 210 25.78 27.44 35.95
CA LYS A 210 25.98 28.90 36.16
C LYS A 210 27.33 29.42 35.67
N GLU A 211 28.34 28.57 35.65
CA GLU A 211 29.71 28.89 35.25
C GLU A 211 29.88 28.92 33.71
N ASP A 212 29.03 28.20 32.98
CA ASP A 212 29.07 28.07 31.51
C ASP A 212 27.82 28.67 30.82
N ALA A 213 27.11 29.58 31.50
CA ALA A 213 25.84 30.13 31.04
C ALA A 213 26.05 31.29 30.03
N PRO A 214 25.45 31.23 28.82
CA PRO A 214 25.42 32.38 27.92
C PRO A 214 24.79 33.63 28.53
N ASP A 215 25.24 34.80 28.10
CA ASP A 215 24.66 36.09 28.50
C ASP A 215 23.14 36.11 28.25
N GLY A 216 22.37 36.50 29.27
CA GLY A 216 20.90 36.57 29.22
C GLY A 216 20.14 35.31 29.67
N VAL A 217 20.81 34.21 30.04
CA VAL A 217 20.13 33.02 30.62
C VAL A 217 19.35 33.36 31.89
N ALA A 218 19.94 34.14 32.80
CA ALA A 218 19.27 34.53 34.06
C ALA A 218 18.00 35.34 33.80
N GLU A 219 18.09 36.38 32.96
CA GLU A 219 16.94 37.21 32.57
C GLU A 219 15.85 36.39 31.86
N ALA A 220 16.23 35.41 31.02
CA ALA A 220 15.27 34.52 30.37
C ALA A 220 14.53 33.62 31.37
N ILE A 221 15.23 33.08 32.38
CA ILE A 221 14.60 32.34 33.47
C ILE A 221 13.61 33.23 34.24
N ASP A 222 14.00 34.47 34.57
CA ASP A 222 13.15 35.38 35.34
C ASP A 222 11.90 35.80 34.54
N ARG A 223 12.02 36.11 33.25
CA ARG A 223 10.86 36.36 32.36
C ARG A 223 9.93 35.15 32.32
N ILE A 224 10.47 33.95 32.08
CA ILE A 224 9.66 32.73 31.99
C ILE A 224 8.97 32.42 33.34
N GLU A 225 9.64 32.66 34.48
CA GLU A 225 9.00 32.53 35.79
C GLU A 225 7.92 33.59 36.04
N GLU A 226 8.08 34.82 35.56
CA GLU A 226 7.02 35.82 35.58
C GLU A 226 5.80 35.37 34.77
N HIS A 227 6.01 34.86 33.55
CA HIS A 227 4.94 34.28 32.73
C HIS A 227 4.21 33.13 33.46
N ILE A 228 4.94 32.17 34.03
CA ILE A 228 4.37 31.03 34.78
C ILE A 228 3.60 31.48 36.04
N ARG A 229 3.98 32.59 36.68
CA ARG A 229 3.31 33.13 37.87
C ARG A 229 1.95 33.78 37.57
N LYS A 230 1.63 34.10 36.31
CA LYS A 230 0.35 34.77 35.94
C LYS A 230 -0.85 33.87 36.29
N PRO A 231 -1.87 34.38 37.03
CA PRO A 231 -2.95 33.54 37.57
C PRO A 231 -3.77 32.80 36.50
N ASN A 232 -3.90 33.38 35.30
CA ASN A 232 -4.64 32.80 34.18
C ASN A 232 -4.05 31.46 33.68
N LEU A 233 -2.72 31.30 33.75
CA LEU A 233 -2.03 30.03 33.45
C LEU A 233 -2.21 29.02 34.59
N ARG A 234 -2.00 29.49 35.83
CA ARG A 234 -2.01 28.64 37.03
C ARG A 234 -3.39 28.07 37.38
N ASN A 235 -4.47 28.77 37.03
CA ASN A 235 -5.84 28.31 37.25
C ASN A 235 -6.31 27.31 36.17
N SER A 236 -5.89 27.47 34.92
CA SER A 236 -6.18 26.52 33.83
C SER A 236 -5.58 25.14 34.13
N ALA A 237 -4.31 25.10 34.56
CA ALA A 237 -3.61 23.86 34.93
C ALA A 237 -4.11 23.18 36.23
N LYS A 238 -5.01 23.82 36.99
CA LYS A 238 -5.72 23.18 38.12
C LYS A 238 -7.05 22.55 37.72
N ARG A 239 -7.66 22.97 36.60
CA ARG A 239 -8.95 22.45 36.12
C ARG A 239 -8.81 21.16 35.31
N GLN A 240 -7.67 20.94 34.67
CA GLN A 240 -7.29 19.65 34.07
C GLN A 240 -6.20 19.01 34.94
N GLY A 241 -6.48 17.83 35.50
CA GLY A 241 -5.53 17.13 36.37
C GLY A 241 -4.23 16.78 35.63
N ARG A 242 -3.08 16.90 36.33
CA ARG A 242 -1.72 16.78 35.76
C ARG A 242 -1.47 15.48 34.98
N SER A 243 -1.66 15.53 33.66
CA SER A 243 -1.18 14.58 32.64
C SER A 243 -1.48 15.25 31.28
N THR A 244 -0.59 15.38 30.29
CA THR A 244 0.60 14.60 29.88
C THR A 244 1.66 15.53 29.29
N ARG A 245 2.96 15.18 29.37
CA ARG A 245 4.04 15.93 28.69
C ARG A 245 3.80 16.07 27.17
N LEU A 246 4.07 17.26 26.62
CA LEU A 246 4.23 17.48 25.17
C LEU A 246 5.14 16.43 24.52
N ALA A 247 4.59 15.65 23.60
CA ALA A 247 5.39 14.90 22.64
C ALA A 247 6.15 15.88 21.72
N PRO A 248 7.40 15.59 21.32
CA PRO A 248 8.12 16.45 20.38
C PRO A 248 7.39 16.51 19.03
N PRO A 249 7.45 17.64 18.28
CA PRO A 249 6.74 17.79 17.02
C PRO A 249 7.12 16.69 16.03
N THR A 250 6.12 15.99 15.51
CA THR A 250 6.31 14.92 14.53
C THR A 250 6.80 15.50 13.20
N THR A 251 7.81 14.84 12.62
CA THR A 251 8.44 15.22 11.35
C THR A 251 7.46 15.50 10.22
N ASN A 252 6.36 14.74 10.17
CA ASN A 252 5.35 14.78 9.11
C ASN A 252 4.70 16.16 8.88
N LYS A 253 4.43 16.96 9.93
CA LYS A 253 3.71 18.24 9.78
C LYS A 253 4.51 19.26 8.95
N TYR A 254 5.85 19.15 8.94
CA TYR A 254 6.75 20.07 8.24
C TYR A 254 7.33 19.53 6.94
N THR A 255 7.60 18.22 6.83
CA THR A 255 8.01 17.62 5.54
C THR A 255 6.94 17.80 4.47
N GLN A 256 5.65 17.59 4.79
CA GLN A 256 4.57 17.82 3.83
C GLN A 256 4.38 19.31 3.48
N LYS A 257 4.43 20.21 4.47
CA LYS A 257 4.13 21.65 4.27
C LYS A 257 5.18 22.38 3.42
N TYR A 258 6.46 21.98 3.47
CA TYR A 258 7.54 22.65 2.72
C TYR A 258 8.05 21.92 1.47
N GLN A 259 7.79 20.62 1.28
CA GLN A 259 8.01 19.99 -0.03
C GLN A 259 7.12 20.62 -1.13
N MET A 260 5.91 21.09 -0.76
CA MET A 260 4.94 21.70 -1.67
C MET A 260 5.31 23.10 -2.17
N GLN A 261 6.24 23.82 -1.53
CA GLN A 261 6.64 25.18 -1.95
C GLN A 261 7.89 25.22 -2.84
N GLY A 262 8.57 24.08 -3.04
CA GLY A 262 9.89 24.02 -3.68
C GLY A 262 9.94 24.15 -5.20
N ASN A 263 8.80 24.11 -5.91
CA ASN A 263 8.78 23.86 -7.37
C ASN A 263 8.04 24.91 -8.23
N ALA A 264 7.48 25.96 -7.64
CA ALA A 264 6.84 27.05 -8.39
C ALA A 264 7.85 28.14 -8.82
N LYS A 265 8.69 28.60 -7.87
CA LYS A 265 9.70 29.66 -8.12
C LYS A 265 10.84 29.27 -9.07
N ALA A 266 11.04 27.97 -9.31
CA ALA A 266 12.00 27.47 -10.29
C ALA A 266 11.51 27.62 -11.75
N ARG A 267 10.19 27.71 -11.99
CA ARG A 267 9.63 28.02 -13.32
C ARG A 267 9.70 29.51 -13.64
N GLU A 268 9.63 30.36 -12.61
CA GLU A 268 9.80 31.81 -12.71
C GLU A 268 11.23 32.21 -13.14
N LEU A 269 12.22 31.35 -12.89
CA LEU A 269 13.63 31.51 -13.29
C LEU A 269 13.95 31.02 -14.72
N MET A 270 12.97 30.54 -15.49
CA MET A 270 13.16 30.00 -16.86
C MET A 270 12.76 30.97 -17.98
N GLY A 271 12.57 32.27 -17.69
CA GLY A 271 12.81 33.35 -18.66
C GLY A 271 11.93 33.39 -19.92
N LEU A 272 10.60 33.34 -19.78
CA LEU A 272 9.67 33.80 -20.83
C LEU A 272 8.95 35.06 -20.31
N GLY A 273 9.37 36.23 -20.79
CA GLY A 273 8.77 37.54 -20.45
C GLY A 273 7.52 37.87 -21.28
N ALA A 274 6.92 39.05 -21.18
CA ALA A 274 7.18 40.21 -20.30
C ALA A 274 5.92 41.13 -20.26
N ALA A 275 5.91 42.09 -19.32
CA ALA A 275 4.93 43.19 -19.15
C ALA A 275 3.48 42.78 -18.80
N GLY A 276 2.70 43.58 -18.05
CA GLY A 276 3.03 44.79 -17.30
C GLY A 276 1.82 45.73 -17.12
N GLY A 277 1.72 46.40 -15.96
CA GLY A 277 0.99 47.68 -15.86
C GLY A 277 -0.44 47.68 -15.31
N ALA A 278 -0.54 47.99 -14.01
CA ALA A 278 -1.41 49.02 -13.40
C ALA A 278 -2.95 48.90 -13.34
N ILE A 279 -3.45 49.39 -12.20
CA ILE A 279 -4.85 49.56 -11.79
C ILE A 279 -5.33 50.99 -12.11
N ALA A 280 -6.55 51.17 -12.64
CA ALA A 280 -7.51 52.26 -12.34
C ALA A 280 -8.72 52.22 -13.31
N VAL A 281 -9.94 52.69 -13.03
CA VAL A 281 -10.69 53.03 -11.79
C VAL A 281 -12.20 53.11 -12.18
N ALA A 282 -13.11 52.69 -11.29
CA ALA A 282 -14.57 52.98 -11.19
C ALA A 282 -15.55 52.76 -12.38
N GLY A 283 -16.75 52.24 -12.06
CA GLY A 283 -17.95 52.42 -12.90
C GLY A 283 -19.08 51.38 -12.77
N ALA A 284 -20.02 51.62 -11.84
CA ALA A 284 -21.43 51.14 -11.83
C ALA A 284 -21.77 49.62 -11.79
N THR A 285 -22.63 49.28 -10.83
CA THR A 285 -23.54 48.10 -10.77
C THR A 285 -24.79 48.32 -11.67
N PRO A 286 -25.73 47.35 -11.87
CA PRO A 286 -25.77 45.94 -11.42
C PRO A 286 -26.11 44.91 -12.53
N SER A 287 -25.88 43.61 -12.27
CA SER A 287 -26.87 42.50 -12.36
C SER A 287 -26.25 41.12 -12.66
N GLY A 288 -26.79 40.07 -12.01
CA GLY A 288 -26.84 38.68 -12.52
C GLY A 288 -25.58 37.80 -12.43
N GLY A 289 -25.60 36.79 -11.55
CA GLY A 289 -24.79 35.56 -11.71
C GLY A 289 -23.77 35.26 -10.59
N GLY A 290 -24.24 34.92 -9.40
CA GLY A 290 -23.37 34.45 -8.30
C GLY A 290 -23.19 32.93 -8.29
N THR A 291 -22.14 32.40 -8.93
CA THR A 291 -21.66 31.02 -8.71
C THR A 291 -20.51 31.00 -7.69
N ALA A 292 -20.82 30.78 -6.42
CA ALA A 292 -19.80 30.58 -5.39
C ALA A 292 -19.32 29.12 -5.38
N ALA A 293 -18.02 28.91 -5.56
CA ALA A 293 -17.43 27.58 -5.66
C ALA A 293 -17.41 26.84 -4.30
N ALA A 294 -18.08 25.70 -4.23
CA ALA A 294 -18.05 24.82 -3.07
C ALA A 294 -16.70 24.07 -3.00
N ASN A 295 -15.95 24.28 -1.91
CA ASN A 295 -14.72 23.53 -1.65
C ASN A 295 -15.06 22.15 -1.06
N THR A 296 -14.78 21.11 -1.83
CA THR A 296 -15.05 19.71 -1.52
C THR A 296 -14.16 19.18 -0.39
N LYS A 297 -14.79 18.70 0.70
CA LYS A 297 -14.18 17.72 1.61
C LYS A 297 -14.87 16.36 1.45
N VAL A 298 -14.04 15.35 1.22
CA VAL A 298 -14.39 13.94 0.99
C VAL A 298 -15.34 13.41 2.09
N ILE A 299 -16.45 12.78 1.70
CA ILE A 299 -17.56 12.45 2.59
C ILE A 299 -17.64 10.94 2.88
N THR A 300 -16.85 10.47 3.84
CA THR A 300 -16.90 9.10 4.40
C THR A 300 -17.81 8.97 5.63
N ASN A 301 -18.44 10.06 6.08
CA ASN A 301 -19.16 10.12 7.36
C ASN A 301 -20.69 9.84 7.23
N PRO A 302 -21.28 8.96 8.06
CA PRO A 302 -22.73 8.86 8.30
C PRO A 302 -23.46 10.18 8.64
N ALA A 303 -22.72 11.22 9.04
CA ALA A 303 -23.18 12.61 9.05
C ALA A 303 -23.99 13.00 7.81
N ALA A 304 -23.66 12.46 6.63
CA ALA A 304 -24.36 12.78 5.39
C ALA A 304 -25.84 12.36 5.40
N LEU A 305 -26.18 11.20 5.98
CA LEU A 305 -27.57 10.77 6.17
C LEU A 305 -28.28 11.64 7.21
N LEU A 306 -27.54 12.16 8.19
CA LEU A 306 -28.05 13.13 9.17
C LEU A 306 -28.11 14.57 8.62
N HIS A 307 -27.43 14.85 7.52
CA HIS A 307 -27.46 16.11 6.78
C HIS A 307 -28.55 16.13 5.71
N THR A 308 -28.85 15.01 5.04
CA THR A 308 -30.06 14.84 4.20
C THR A 308 -31.32 14.76 5.08
N PHE A 309 -31.20 14.22 6.30
CA PHE A 309 -32.20 14.37 7.35
C PHE A 309 -32.33 15.83 7.81
N GLY A 310 -31.21 16.51 8.10
CA GLY A 310 -31.17 17.92 8.48
C GLY A 310 -31.87 18.84 7.47
N THR A 311 -31.58 18.69 6.17
CA THR A 311 -32.17 19.53 5.12
C THR A 311 -33.64 19.20 4.81
N ARG A 312 -34.07 17.94 4.96
CA ARG A 312 -35.51 17.58 4.87
C ARG A 312 -36.31 18.05 6.09
N VAL A 313 -35.73 17.97 7.29
CA VAL A 313 -36.32 18.52 8.53
C VAL A 313 -36.37 20.04 8.47
N GLN A 314 -35.33 20.69 7.92
CA GLN A 314 -35.29 22.14 7.70
C GLN A 314 -36.38 22.59 6.71
N LYS A 315 -36.52 21.96 5.53
CA LYS A 315 -37.63 22.26 4.60
C LYS A 315 -39.03 21.97 5.16
N GLY A 316 -39.16 21.01 6.09
CA GLY A 316 -40.41 20.74 6.80
C GLY A 316 -40.70 21.70 7.96
N LEU A 317 -39.68 22.39 8.49
CA LEU A 317 -39.79 23.39 9.55
C LEU A 317 -39.91 24.82 9.00
N GLU A 318 -39.32 25.12 7.85
CA GLU A 318 -39.54 26.37 7.11
C GLU A 318 -41.04 26.59 6.85
N GLN A 319 -41.80 25.53 6.53
CA GLN A 319 -43.27 25.57 6.38
C GLN A 319 -44.05 25.67 7.72
N LEU A 320 -43.36 25.73 8.85
CA LEU A 320 -43.92 25.72 10.21
C LEU A 320 -43.41 26.87 11.09
N GLU A 321 -42.41 27.64 10.63
CA GLU A 321 -41.96 28.89 11.26
C GLU A 321 -42.82 30.10 10.81
N ASP A 322 -43.47 30.05 9.64
CA ASP A 322 -44.43 31.04 9.09
C ASP A 322 -45.76 31.23 9.88
N LYS A 323 -45.87 30.75 11.12
CA LYS A 323 -47.10 30.82 11.94
C LYS A 323 -46.89 31.29 13.39
N LEU A 324 -45.94 32.21 13.59
CA LEU A 324 -45.59 32.74 14.91
C LEU A 324 -45.59 34.26 15.03
N GLU A 325 -45.93 35.00 13.96
CA GLU A 325 -45.89 36.48 13.95
C GLU A 325 -47.19 37.19 14.34
N ASP A 326 -48.34 36.52 14.39
CA ASP A 326 -49.58 37.17 14.78
C ASP A 326 -49.81 37.23 16.31
N ILE A 327 -50.46 38.32 16.71
CA ILE A 327 -51.02 38.67 18.02
C ILE A 327 -50.01 38.98 19.16
N PHE A 328 -49.68 40.26 19.39
CA PHE A 328 -50.40 41.16 20.33
C PHE A 328 -49.75 42.56 20.40
N ASP A 329 -50.59 43.60 20.44
CA ASP A 329 -50.21 45.01 20.47
C ASP A 329 -50.29 45.62 21.89
N SER A 330 -49.66 46.79 22.06
CA SER A 330 -49.81 47.85 23.10
C SER A 330 -50.63 47.59 24.40
N ASP A 331 -50.06 47.95 25.57
CA ASP A 331 -50.35 49.28 26.16
C ASP A 331 -49.51 49.63 27.42
N SER A 332 -49.63 50.90 27.84
CA SER A 332 -48.99 51.57 28.99
C SER A 332 -49.49 51.05 30.36
N ASP A 333 -48.87 51.31 31.53
CA ASP A 333 -48.56 52.65 32.04
C ASP A 333 -47.61 52.68 33.25
N SER A 334 -47.16 53.89 33.57
CA SER A 334 -46.36 54.18 34.77
C SER A 334 -47.22 54.40 36.01
N ASP A 335 -46.77 53.95 37.19
CA ASP A 335 -46.93 54.79 38.38
C ASP A 335 -45.83 54.58 39.44
N ASN A 336 -45.78 55.46 40.44
CA ASN A 336 -44.52 55.97 40.96
C ASN A 336 -44.37 55.85 42.50
N ARG A 337 -43.12 55.66 42.96
CA ARG A 337 -42.52 55.97 44.29
C ARG A 337 -42.13 54.83 45.24
N SER A 338 -40.87 54.41 45.11
CA SER A 338 -39.88 54.39 46.21
C SER A 338 -38.50 54.77 45.66
N MET A 339 -38.48 55.88 44.91
CA MET A 339 -37.73 55.98 43.64
C MET A 339 -36.73 57.15 43.64
N ALA A 340 -35.67 57.06 44.46
CA ALA A 340 -34.56 58.02 44.45
C ALA A 340 -33.23 57.33 44.09
N THR A 341 -32.84 56.28 44.83
CA THR A 341 -31.60 55.52 44.56
C THR A 341 -31.82 54.38 43.56
N GLU A 342 -32.95 53.66 43.68
CA GLU A 342 -33.32 52.56 42.77
C GLU A 342 -33.66 53.06 41.35
N ALA A 343 -34.37 54.19 41.27
CA ALA A 343 -34.78 54.82 40.01
C ALA A 343 -33.59 55.35 39.20
N GLU A 344 -32.59 55.96 39.86
CA GLU A 344 -31.32 56.32 39.22
C GLU A 344 -30.59 55.08 38.71
N GLY A 345 -30.59 53.96 39.45
CA GLY A 345 -30.07 52.67 39.00
C GLY A 345 -30.69 52.18 37.70
N PHE A 346 -32.02 52.10 37.64
CA PHE A 346 -32.74 51.70 36.41
C PHE A 346 -32.55 52.71 35.27
N ALA A 347 -32.62 54.02 35.54
CA ALA A 347 -32.42 55.06 34.53
C ALA A 347 -31.00 55.04 33.92
N ASN A 348 -29.97 54.78 34.74
CA ASN A 348 -28.59 54.63 34.28
C ASN A 348 -28.44 53.39 33.39
N ALA A 349 -29.03 52.25 33.77
CA ALA A 349 -29.06 51.06 32.92
C ALA A 349 -29.78 51.33 31.57
N MET A 350 -30.93 52.01 31.60
CA MET A 350 -31.66 52.37 30.38
C MET A 350 -30.91 53.41 29.51
N SER A 351 -30.11 54.30 30.11
CA SER A 351 -29.24 55.22 29.36
C SER A 351 -28.11 54.47 28.64
N HIS A 352 -27.58 53.38 29.22
CA HIS A 352 -26.66 52.48 28.52
C HIS A 352 -27.36 51.69 27.41
N LEU A 353 -28.59 51.24 27.61
CA LEU A 353 -29.42 50.57 26.59
C LEU A 353 -29.69 51.48 25.38
N GLN A 354 -30.09 52.73 25.61
CA GLN A 354 -30.29 53.75 24.57
C GLN A 354 -29.01 54.08 23.75
N ARG A 355 -27.83 53.76 24.30
CA ARG A 355 -26.53 53.90 23.65
C ARG A 355 -26.03 52.57 23.05
N ASP A 356 -26.91 51.59 22.85
CA ASP A 356 -26.60 50.27 22.26
C ASP A 356 -25.56 49.44 23.07
N ASN A 357 -25.35 49.81 24.35
CA ASN A 357 -24.39 49.20 25.28
C ASN A 357 -25.06 48.15 26.20
N HIS A 358 -25.76 47.19 25.58
CA HIS A 358 -26.58 46.17 26.26
C HIS A 358 -25.86 45.41 27.37
N ARG A 359 -24.59 45.03 27.19
CA ARG A 359 -23.84 44.27 28.21
C ARG A 359 -23.58 45.11 29.46
N THR A 360 -23.31 46.40 29.29
CA THR A 360 -23.12 47.35 30.39
C THR A 360 -24.45 47.59 31.11
N ALA A 361 -25.54 47.77 30.35
CA ALA A 361 -26.89 47.89 30.92
C ALA A 361 -27.28 46.66 31.76
N LEU A 362 -27.05 45.45 31.24
CA LEU A 362 -27.28 44.19 31.96
C LEU A 362 -26.45 44.12 33.24
N ASN A 363 -25.14 44.40 33.18
CA ASN A 363 -24.27 44.35 34.35
C ASN A 363 -24.71 45.34 35.45
N TYR A 364 -25.18 46.54 35.09
CA TYR A 364 -25.75 47.50 36.05
C TYR A 364 -27.05 46.99 36.69
N LEU A 365 -27.91 46.29 35.94
CA LEU A 365 -29.13 45.68 36.50
C LEU A 365 -28.80 44.49 37.42
N ILE A 366 -27.76 43.73 37.11
CA ILE A 366 -27.26 42.65 37.97
C ILE A 366 -26.73 43.22 39.29
N SER A 367 -25.83 44.22 39.25
CA SER A 367 -25.30 44.83 40.48
C SER A 367 -26.39 45.51 41.31
N LEU A 368 -27.38 46.13 40.66
CA LEU A 368 -28.51 46.76 41.34
C LEU A 368 -29.39 45.74 42.10
N ASN A 369 -29.53 44.51 41.60
CA ASN A 369 -30.22 43.41 42.29
C ASN A 369 -29.36 42.77 43.40
N ASP A 370 -28.04 42.72 43.22
CA ASP A 370 -27.11 42.22 44.24
C ASP A 370 -26.98 43.21 45.43
N GLU A 371 -27.10 44.51 45.17
CA GLU A 371 -27.02 45.59 46.17
C GLU A 371 -28.38 45.97 46.79
N GLY A 372 -29.50 45.78 46.07
CA GLY A 372 -30.82 46.30 46.42
C GLY A 372 -31.91 45.25 46.68
N GLY A 373 -32.74 45.50 47.70
CA GLY A 373 -34.15 45.09 47.75
C GLY A 373 -34.52 43.59 47.66
N LYS A 374 -34.71 42.92 48.81
CA LYS A 374 -35.40 41.60 48.87
C LYS A 374 -36.93 41.64 48.58
N ASN A 375 -37.45 42.75 48.07
CA ASN A 375 -38.89 42.97 47.89
C ASN A 375 -39.39 42.40 46.55
N ALA A 376 -40.57 41.79 46.53
CA ALA A 376 -41.12 41.13 45.34
C ALA A 376 -41.40 42.11 44.18
N ASP A 377 -41.87 43.31 44.51
CA ASP A 377 -42.11 44.37 43.51
C ASP A 377 -40.81 44.85 42.85
N PHE A 378 -39.75 45.04 43.64
CA PHE A 378 -38.42 45.43 43.13
C PHE A 378 -37.83 44.37 42.19
N LYS A 379 -37.90 43.08 42.57
CA LYS A 379 -37.51 41.97 41.68
C LYS A 379 -38.34 41.93 40.40
N THR A 380 -39.63 42.22 40.49
CA THR A 380 -40.54 42.30 39.34
C THR A 380 -40.15 43.43 38.39
N GLN A 381 -39.75 44.60 38.92
CA GLN A 381 -39.22 45.71 38.13
C GLN A 381 -37.85 45.40 37.49
N ILE A 382 -36.95 44.69 38.20
CA ILE A 382 -35.69 44.20 37.61
C ILE A 382 -35.96 43.31 36.41
N VAL A 383 -36.82 42.30 36.54
CA VAL A 383 -37.14 41.36 35.44
C VAL A 383 -37.66 42.11 34.21
N VAL A 384 -38.51 43.12 34.39
CA VAL A 384 -39.01 43.95 33.27
C VAL A 384 -37.88 44.72 32.57
N HIS A 385 -36.96 45.34 33.33
CA HIS A 385 -35.84 46.08 32.73
C HIS A 385 -34.80 45.16 32.10
N VAL A 386 -34.55 43.99 32.68
CA VAL A 386 -33.66 42.96 32.11
C VAL A 386 -34.26 42.40 30.82
N MET A 387 -35.57 42.14 30.76
CA MET A 387 -36.24 41.72 29.53
C MET A 387 -36.14 42.78 28.42
N LYS A 388 -36.32 44.07 28.74
CA LYS A 388 -36.10 45.17 27.76
C LYS A 388 -34.67 45.20 27.22
N VAL A 389 -33.66 44.90 28.05
CA VAL A 389 -32.26 44.74 27.59
C VAL A 389 -32.08 43.48 26.76
N ALA A 390 -32.76 42.38 27.09
CA ALA A 390 -32.70 41.13 26.36
C ALA A 390 -33.31 41.24 24.95
N ASP A 391 -34.51 41.82 24.86
CA ASP A 391 -35.22 42.06 23.60
C ASP A 391 -34.43 43.04 22.72
N GLY A 392 -34.01 44.19 23.27
CA GLY A 392 -33.19 45.16 22.55
C GLY A 392 -31.83 44.61 22.09
N ALA A 393 -31.22 43.71 22.86
CA ALA A 393 -29.99 43.01 22.45
C ALA A 393 -30.26 41.99 21.35
N MET A 394 -31.41 41.30 21.37
CA MET A 394 -31.82 40.34 20.33
C MET A 394 -32.09 41.07 19.00
N ASP A 395 -32.78 42.20 19.03
CA ASP A 395 -33.04 43.06 17.86
C ASP A 395 -31.75 43.69 17.30
N SER A 396 -30.73 43.86 18.16
CA SER A 396 -29.38 44.33 17.79
C SER A 396 -28.42 43.19 17.41
N GLU A 397 -28.94 41.98 17.15
CA GLU A 397 -28.18 40.75 16.81
C GLU A 397 -27.11 40.33 17.85
N LYS A 398 -27.18 40.85 19.09
CA LYS A 398 -26.25 40.54 20.19
C LYS A 398 -26.73 39.33 21.00
N VAL A 399 -26.88 38.19 20.31
CA VAL A 399 -27.50 36.95 20.79
C VAL A 399 -26.95 36.47 22.14
N THR A 400 -25.63 36.55 22.35
CA THR A 400 -24.99 36.17 23.63
C THR A 400 -25.47 37.01 24.80
N VAL A 401 -25.50 38.34 24.65
CA VAL A 401 -25.96 39.28 25.68
C VAL A 401 -27.47 39.15 25.91
N ALA A 402 -28.24 38.95 24.86
CA ALA A 402 -29.68 38.69 24.95
C ALA A 402 -29.97 37.39 25.73
N THR A 403 -29.24 36.32 25.44
CA THR A 403 -29.41 35.02 26.11
C THR A 403 -29.04 35.10 27.58
N ASP A 404 -27.88 35.69 27.92
CA ASP A 404 -27.46 35.91 29.31
C ASP A 404 -28.50 36.76 30.08
N ALA A 405 -29.15 37.73 29.44
CA ALA A 405 -30.20 38.54 30.05
C ALA A 405 -31.50 37.74 30.28
N TYR A 406 -31.96 36.93 29.32
CA TYR A 406 -33.12 36.05 29.53
C TYR A 406 -32.86 35.00 30.62
N ASP A 407 -31.67 34.38 30.64
CA ASP A 407 -31.29 33.42 31.69
C ASP A 407 -31.23 34.09 33.07
N TYR A 408 -30.72 35.33 33.14
CA TYR A 408 -30.73 36.10 34.37
C TYR A 408 -32.16 36.39 34.85
N ALA A 409 -33.05 36.85 33.96
CA ALA A 409 -34.47 37.07 34.26
C ALA A 409 -35.15 35.79 34.78
N LEU A 410 -34.89 34.63 34.15
CA LEU A 410 -35.35 33.33 34.63
C LEU A 410 -34.81 32.98 36.02
N SER A 411 -33.54 33.26 36.30
CA SER A 411 -32.90 32.99 37.59
C SER A 411 -33.47 33.84 38.73
N VAL A 412 -33.84 35.10 38.45
CA VAL A 412 -34.46 36.00 39.42
C VAL A 412 -35.92 35.59 39.67
N GLN A 413 -36.67 35.29 38.62
CA GLN A 413 -38.10 34.99 38.73
C GLN A 413 -38.39 33.58 39.27
N SER A 414 -37.52 32.60 39.03
CA SER A 414 -37.66 31.23 39.58
C SER A 414 -37.40 31.13 41.10
N GLN A 415 -36.87 32.18 41.73
CA GLN A 415 -36.70 32.27 43.18
C GLN A 415 -37.95 32.79 43.90
N ASP A 416 -38.93 33.32 43.16
CA ASP A 416 -40.19 33.81 43.73
C ASP A 416 -41.28 32.73 43.67
N LYS A 417 -42.06 32.61 44.74
CA LYS A 417 -43.14 31.61 44.83
C LYS A 417 -44.45 32.10 44.22
N ASP A 418 -44.64 33.42 44.17
CA ASP A 418 -45.84 34.09 43.64
C ASP A 418 -45.57 34.69 42.24
N ALA A 419 -44.57 34.14 41.53
CA ALA A 419 -44.10 34.63 40.24
C ALA A 419 -45.20 34.71 39.18
N ASP A 420 -45.30 35.87 38.52
CA ASP A 420 -46.19 36.09 37.38
C ASP A 420 -45.95 35.06 36.27
N SER A 421 -46.95 34.19 36.06
CA SER A 421 -46.94 33.07 35.12
C SER A 421 -46.62 33.51 33.68
N ASP A 422 -47.10 34.68 33.25
CA ASP A 422 -46.99 35.11 31.87
C ASP A 422 -45.62 35.74 31.60
N ARG A 423 -45.05 36.49 32.56
CA ARG A 423 -43.66 36.96 32.47
C ARG A 423 -42.65 35.81 32.49
N LEU A 424 -42.85 34.82 33.37
CA LEU A 424 -42.01 33.62 33.41
C LEU A 424 -42.08 32.86 32.06
N ARG A 425 -43.26 32.80 31.44
CA ARG A 425 -43.48 32.19 30.13
C ARG A 425 -42.81 32.97 28.99
N LEU A 426 -42.80 34.31 29.04
CA LEU A 426 -42.10 35.16 28.08
C LEU A 426 -40.57 35.02 28.22
N ALA A 427 -40.03 35.08 29.43
CA ALA A 427 -38.60 34.86 29.68
C ALA A 427 -38.14 33.47 29.20
N LYS A 428 -38.94 32.41 29.40
CA LYS A 428 -38.63 31.07 28.87
C LYS A 428 -38.62 31.04 27.34
N ARG A 429 -39.51 31.77 26.67
CA ARG A 429 -39.52 31.90 25.20
C ARG A 429 -38.27 32.63 24.70
N GLY A 430 -37.87 33.72 25.36
CA GLY A 430 -36.65 34.46 25.04
C GLY A 430 -35.39 33.61 25.18
N ALA A 431 -35.22 32.91 26.30
CA ALA A 431 -34.09 31.99 26.53
C ALA A 431 -34.07 30.82 25.53
N ILE A 432 -35.24 30.26 25.17
CA ILE A 432 -35.36 29.25 24.11
C ILE A 432 -34.89 29.80 22.75
N LYS A 433 -35.28 31.04 22.38
CA LYS A 433 -34.84 31.68 21.13
C LYS A 433 -33.32 31.91 21.14
N GLY A 434 -32.80 32.51 22.22
CA GLY A 434 -31.38 32.79 22.42
C GLY A 434 -30.50 31.54 22.34
N HIS A 435 -30.76 30.54 23.17
CA HIS A 435 -30.00 29.29 23.11
C HIS A 435 -30.19 28.50 21.80
N LYS A 436 -31.33 28.60 21.10
CA LYS A 436 -31.47 27.98 19.75
C LYS A 436 -30.51 28.62 18.76
N LEU A 437 -30.35 29.95 18.80
CA LEU A 437 -29.43 30.70 17.95
C LEU A 437 -27.96 30.40 18.32
N LEU A 438 -27.58 30.50 19.61
CA LEU A 438 -26.23 30.12 20.05
C LEU A 438 -25.87 28.67 19.71
N ALA A 439 -26.83 27.74 19.79
CA ALA A 439 -26.61 26.37 19.35
C ALA A 439 -26.31 26.26 17.84
N ILE A 440 -26.93 27.10 17.00
CA ILE A 440 -26.66 27.15 15.55
C ILE A 440 -25.27 27.75 15.30
N GLU A 441 -24.94 28.87 15.94
CA GLU A 441 -23.59 29.49 15.86
C GLU A 441 -22.49 28.49 16.27
N CYS A 442 -22.67 27.76 17.38
CA CYS A 442 -21.78 26.69 17.80
C CYS A 442 -21.70 25.53 16.79
N GLU A 443 -22.81 25.14 16.16
CA GLU A 443 -22.84 24.11 15.12
C GLU A 443 -22.06 24.52 13.86
N GLU A 444 -22.18 25.79 13.43
CA GLU A 444 -21.43 26.37 12.31
C GLU A 444 -19.93 26.48 12.61
N MET A 445 -19.58 26.93 13.81
CA MET A 445 -18.18 26.96 14.31
C MET A 445 -17.61 25.57 14.59
N ARG A 446 -18.43 24.51 14.54
CA ARG A 446 -18.11 23.12 14.93
C ARG A 446 -17.74 22.94 16.40
N ASP A 447 -18.14 23.85 17.28
CA ASP A 447 -18.17 23.61 18.72
C ASP A 447 -19.39 22.75 19.09
N TYR A 448 -19.26 21.45 18.82
CA TYR A 448 -20.26 20.47 19.21
C TYR A 448 -20.37 20.30 20.74
N SER A 449 -19.53 20.94 21.55
CA SER A 449 -19.68 20.99 23.02
C SER A 449 -20.73 22.02 23.40
N GLY A 450 -20.49 23.30 23.08
CA GLY A 450 -21.42 24.39 23.35
C GLY A 450 -22.78 24.17 22.69
N ALA A 451 -22.80 23.65 21.46
CA ALA A 451 -24.04 23.29 20.79
C ALA A 451 -24.87 22.26 21.58
N ILE A 452 -24.25 21.18 22.09
CA ILE A 452 -24.97 20.17 22.89
C ILE A 452 -25.50 20.78 24.19
N GLU A 453 -24.71 21.61 24.88
CA GLU A 453 -25.13 22.26 26.12
C GLU A 453 -26.35 23.16 25.90
N HIS A 454 -26.30 24.04 24.89
CA HIS A 454 -27.44 24.89 24.53
C HIS A 454 -28.66 24.07 24.07
N ARG A 455 -28.49 23.03 23.22
CA ARG A 455 -29.60 22.13 22.80
C ARG A 455 -30.24 21.43 24.00
N VAL A 456 -29.46 20.99 24.99
CA VAL A 456 -29.96 20.36 26.22
C VAL A 456 -30.69 21.37 27.12
N THR A 457 -30.25 22.62 27.19
CA THR A 457 -30.98 23.67 27.93
C THR A 457 -32.31 24.02 27.27
N VAL A 458 -32.34 24.20 25.94
CA VAL A 458 -33.58 24.40 25.17
C VAL A 458 -34.55 23.22 25.37
N TYR A 459 -34.05 21.98 25.34
CA TYR A 459 -34.84 20.78 25.63
C TYR A 459 -35.55 20.85 26.99
N LYS A 460 -34.82 21.21 28.07
CA LYS A 460 -35.39 21.31 29.43
C LYS A 460 -36.48 22.37 29.50
N LEU A 461 -36.22 23.56 28.97
CA LEU A 461 -37.18 24.67 28.95
C LEU A 461 -38.45 24.30 28.16
N LEU A 462 -38.32 23.62 27.02
CA LEU A 462 -39.47 23.13 26.25
C LEU A 462 -40.28 22.06 26.99
N ASP A 463 -39.63 21.17 27.73
CA ASP A 463 -40.29 20.14 28.52
C ASP A 463 -41.10 20.73 29.69
N GLU A 464 -40.53 21.73 30.39
CA GLU A 464 -41.22 22.51 31.43
C GLU A 464 -42.43 23.28 30.89
N MET A 465 -42.37 23.74 29.63
CA MET A 465 -43.50 24.38 28.94
C MET A 465 -44.52 23.39 28.37
N GLY A 466 -44.34 22.08 28.58
CA GLY A 466 -45.20 21.03 28.01
C GLY A 466 -45.10 20.90 26.49
N LYS A 467 -44.10 21.52 25.84
CA LYS A 467 -43.88 21.50 24.38
C LYS A 467 -43.13 20.24 23.95
N PHE A 468 -43.75 19.11 24.28
CA PHE A 468 -43.21 17.76 24.21
C PHE A 468 -42.53 17.40 22.86
N MET A 469 -43.19 17.64 21.73
CA MET A 469 -42.66 17.24 20.41
C MET A 469 -41.38 18.01 20.07
N ALA A 470 -41.37 19.34 20.32
CA ALA A 470 -40.19 20.18 20.09
C ALA A 470 -39.03 19.79 21.03
N ALA A 471 -39.32 19.42 22.28
CA ALA A 471 -38.33 18.93 23.23
C ALA A 471 -37.63 17.63 22.73
N VAL A 472 -38.40 16.70 22.14
CA VAL A 472 -37.86 15.49 21.51
C VAL A 472 -36.98 15.82 20.30
N THR A 473 -37.38 16.76 19.45
CA THR A 473 -36.55 17.20 18.31
C THR A 473 -35.19 17.76 18.76
N GLN A 474 -35.13 18.51 19.86
CA GLN A 474 -33.85 18.99 20.41
C GLN A 474 -33.00 17.84 20.97
N LEU A 475 -33.58 16.83 21.61
CA LEU A 475 -32.86 15.62 22.02
C LEU A 475 -32.28 14.87 20.81
N MET A 476 -33.05 14.73 19.72
CA MET A 476 -32.55 14.11 18.48
C MET A 476 -31.37 14.90 17.89
N ARG A 477 -31.44 16.25 17.90
CA ARG A 477 -30.30 17.09 17.47
C ARG A 477 -29.09 16.94 18.40
N ALA A 478 -29.28 16.90 19.72
CA ALA A 478 -28.18 16.63 20.66
C ALA A 478 -27.56 15.24 20.46
N ALA A 479 -28.36 14.21 20.19
CA ALA A 479 -27.87 12.87 19.85
C ALA A 479 -27.07 12.84 18.53
N TYR A 480 -27.50 13.61 17.52
CA TYR A 480 -26.72 13.81 16.30
C TYR A 480 -25.35 14.43 16.58
N LEU A 481 -25.30 15.50 17.37
CA LEU A 481 -24.05 16.19 17.73
C LEU A 481 -23.12 15.30 18.59
N HIS A 482 -23.67 14.41 19.42
CA HIS A 482 -22.88 13.35 20.05
C HIS A 482 -22.29 12.36 19.02
N GLY A 483 -23.04 12.03 17.97
CA GLY A 483 -22.56 11.23 16.84
C GLY A 483 -21.40 11.88 16.07
N GLU A 484 -21.48 13.19 15.78
CA GLU A 484 -20.38 13.94 15.14
C GLU A 484 -19.09 14.01 15.98
N ARG A 485 -19.19 13.70 17.28
CA ARG A 485 -18.05 13.59 18.21
C ARG A 485 -17.60 12.14 18.43
N ASP A 486 -18.11 11.18 17.66
CA ASP A 486 -17.98 9.73 17.83
C ASP A 486 -18.42 9.21 19.23
N ASP A 487 -19.22 9.99 19.98
CA ASP A 487 -19.74 9.65 21.31
C ASP A 487 -21.10 8.94 21.20
N TYR A 488 -21.12 7.85 20.42
CA TYR A 488 -22.32 7.06 20.14
C TYR A 488 -22.97 6.49 21.43
N ALA A 489 -22.18 6.29 22.50
CA ALA A 489 -22.69 5.84 23.78
C ALA A 489 -23.62 6.89 24.42
N LYS A 490 -23.23 8.17 24.45
CA LYS A 490 -24.13 9.24 24.91
C LYS A 490 -25.29 9.48 23.94
N ALA A 491 -25.07 9.37 22.63
CA ALA A 491 -26.15 9.44 21.64
C ALA A 491 -27.26 8.39 21.93
N ILE A 492 -26.90 7.14 22.25
CA ILE A 492 -27.86 6.09 22.64
C ILE A 492 -28.62 6.47 23.92
N VAL A 493 -27.96 7.05 24.93
CA VAL A 493 -28.64 7.49 26.17
C VAL A 493 -29.67 8.58 25.89
N VAL A 494 -29.31 9.58 25.07
CA VAL A 494 -30.20 10.68 24.66
C VAL A 494 -31.38 10.15 23.82
N LEU A 495 -31.13 9.23 22.87
CA LEU A 495 -32.17 8.59 22.06
C LEU A 495 -33.09 7.68 22.89
N ASN A 496 -32.57 7.03 23.92
CA ASN A 496 -33.40 6.25 24.86
C ASN A 496 -34.37 7.15 25.64
N ASP A 497 -33.95 8.36 26.04
CA ASP A 497 -34.89 9.31 26.65
C ASP A 497 -35.93 9.80 25.64
N ALA A 498 -35.52 10.14 24.41
CA ALA A 498 -36.43 10.51 23.33
C ALA A 498 -37.48 9.43 23.03
N VAL A 499 -37.09 8.16 22.92
CA VAL A 499 -38.01 7.02 22.71
C VAL A 499 -38.93 6.81 23.91
N ARG A 500 -38.40 6.83 25.15
CA ARG A 500 -39.20 6.74 26.39
C ARG A 500 -40.26 7.84 26.45
N ARG A 501 -39.86 9.06 26.10
CA ARG A 501 -40.72 10.23 25.97
C ARG A 501 -41.80 10.00 24.92
N LEU A 502 -41.46 9.51 23.72
CA LEU A 502 -42.41 9.23 22.65
C LEU A 502 -43.40 8.10 23.01
N GLY A 503 -43.04 7.16 23.89
CA GLY A 503 -43.96 6.16 24.43
C GLY A 503 -44.91 6.67 25.54
N LYS A 504 -44.63 7.81 26.18
CA LYS A 504 -45.38 8.28 27.36
C LYS A 504 -46.87 8.46 27.06
N GLY A 505 -47.71 7.73 27.80
CA GLY A 505 -49.18 7.76 27.68
C GLY A 505 -49.79 6.85 26.62
N ILE A 506 -48.98 6.13 25.83
CA ILE A 506 -49.47 5.23 24.77
C ILE A 506 -49.35 3.77 25.22
N ARG A 507 -50.45 3.00 25.09
CA ARG A 507 -50.49 1.58 25.49
C ARG A 507 -50.23 0.61 24.34
N ASN A 508 -50.54 1.00 23.11
CA ASN A 508 -50.28 0.24 21.88
C ASN A 508 -49.75 1.20 20.81
N ILE A 509 -48.66 0.82 20.12
CA ILE A 509 -48.04 1.58 19.03
C ILE A 509 -49.05 1.85 17.91
N GLU A 510 -50.03 0.96 17.71
CA GLU A 510 -51.09 1.16 16.70
C GLU A 510 -52.05 2.31 17.00
N MET A 511 -52.09 2.79 18.25
CA MET A 511 -52.85 3.97 18.66
C MET A 511 -51.99 5.24 18.73
N MET A 512 -50.76 5.20 18.21
CA MET A 512 -49.85 6.34 18.20
C MET A 512 -50.23 7.34 17.09
N PRO A 513 -50.32 8.65 17.38
CA PRO A 513 -50.52 9.68 16.35
C PRO A 513 -49.40 9.63 15.29
N ALA A 514 -49.75 9.91 14.03
CA ALA A 514 -48.84 9.78 12.88
C ALA A 514 -47.51 10.54 13.08
N ASP A 515 -47.56 11.81 13.46
CA ASP A 515 -46.36 12.65 13.69
C ASP A 515 -45.44 12.07 14.79
N ARG A 516 -46.05 11.47 15.83
CA ARG A 516 -45.32 10.86 16.94
C ARG A 516 -44.69 9.52 16.54
N LEU A 517 -45.38 8.76 15.69
CA LEU A 517 -44.86 7.54 15.09
C LEU A 517 -43.72 7.83 14.10
N GLN A 518 -43.80 8.93 13.35
CA GLN A 518 -42.73 9.36 12.45
C GLN A 518 -41.46 9.74 13.21
N LEU A 519 -41.56 10.53 14.30
CA LEU A 519 -40.42 10.81 15.17
C LEU A 519 -39.87 9.55 15.86
N LEU A 520 -40.74 8.60 16.22
CA LEU A 520 -40.31 7.32 16.80
C LEU A 520 -39.45 6.54 15.80
N ILE A 521 -39.93 6.32 14.58
CA ILE A 521 -39.20 5.64 13.50
C ILE A 521 -37.79 6.24 13.33
N GLN A 522 -37.69 7.58 13.29
CA GLN A 522 -36.41 8.28 13.15
C GLN A 522 -35.49 8.08 14.36
N CYS A 523 -36.04 8.08 15.59
CA CYS A 523 -35.25 7.77 16.79
C CYS A 523 -34.73 6.32 16.77
N LEU A 524 -35.53 5.37 16.29
CA LEU A 524 -35.13 3.95 16.18
C LEU A 524 -34.06 3.76 15.10
N GLU A 525 -34.17 4.44 13.94
CA GLU A 525 -33.15 4.51 12.88
C GLU A 525 -31.81 5.01 13.44
N MET A 526 -31.81 6.19 14.08
CA MET A 526 -30.60 6.77 14.70
C MET A 526 -30.00 5.85 15.78
N ARG A 527 -30.85 5.23 16.60
CA ARG A 527 -30.41 4.35 17.70
C ARG A 527 -29.77 3.06 17.17
N ALA A 528 -30.34 2.46 16.13
CA ALA A 528 -29.77 1.27 15.48
C ALA A 528 -28.36 1.52 14.93
N ILE A 529 -28.15 2.68 14.28
CA ILE A 529 -26.85 3.10 13.75
C ILE A 529 -25.84 3.28 14.90
N CYS A 530 -26.23 3.98 15.96
CA CYS A 530 -25.36 4.20 17.12
C CYS A 530 -25.02 2.88 17.84
N GLN A 531 -25.98 1.97 18.00
CA GLN A 531 -25.74 0.64 18.60
C GLN A 531 -24.78 -0.20 17.74
N ALA A 532 -24.93 -0.19 16.41
CA ALA A 532 -24.00 -0.85 15.51
C ALA A 532 -22.58 -0.27 15.61
N LYS A 533 -22.45 1.06 15.71
CA LYS A 533 -21.18 1.77 15.93
C LYS A 533 -20.53 1.45 17.28
N CYS A 534 -21.32 1.27 18.33
CA CYS A 534 -20.86 0.77 19.64
C CYS A 534 -20.57 -0.74 19.68
N ALA A 535 -20.56 -1.45 18.54
CA ALA A 535 -20.43 -2.91 18.44
C ALA A 535 -21.50 -3.71 19.24
N LYS A 536 -22.63 -3.08 19.59
CA LYS A 536 -23.79 -3.71 20.25
C LYS A 536 -24.66 -4.42 19.21
N LEU A 537 -24.08 -5.40 18.52
CA LEU A 537 -24.66 -5.96 17.29
C LEU A 537 -26.02 -6.63 17.51
N SER A 538 -26.22 -7.31 18.64
CA SER A 538 -27.51 -7.92 19.01
C SER A 538 -28.61 -6.90 19.29
N GLU A 539 -28.30 -5.81 20.01
CA GLU A 539 -29.25 -4.72 20.26
C GLU A 539 -29.65 -4.03 18.95
N ALA A 540 -28.66 -3.72 18.10
CA ALA A 540 -28.89 -3.11 16.79
C ALA A 540 -29.74 -4.01 15.87
N LEU A 541 -29.55 -5.33 15.90
CA LEU A 541 -30.33 -6.28 15.10
C LEU A 541 -31.80 -6.30 15.56
N GLY A 542 -32.01 -6.41 16.88
CA GLY A 542 -33.35 -6.29 17.47
C GLY A 542 -34.01 -4.94 17.16
N GLN A 543 -33.22 -3.87 17.06
CA GLN A 543 -33.73 -2.56 16.68
C GLN A 543 -34.22 -2.52 15.22
N TYR A 544 -33.50 -3.15 14.29
CA TYR A 544 -33.97 -3.30 12.90
C TYR A 544 -35.17 -4.24 12.77
N ASP A 545 -35.30 -5.25 13.64
CA ASP A 545 -36.47 -6.12 13.73
C ASP A 545 -37.73 -5.37 14.21
N GLU A 546 -37.60 -4.41 15.13
CA GLU A 546 -38.68 -3.50 15.53
C GLU A 546 -39.02 -2.46 14.44
N LEU A 547 -37.99 -1.90 13.78
CA LEU A 547 -38.13 -0.80 12.82
C LEU A 547 -38.79 -1.23 11.50
N LEU A 548 -38.42 -2.38 10.93
CA LEU A 548 -38.87 -2.80 9.60
C LEU A 548 -40.41 -2.94 9.47
N PRO A 549 -41.13 -3.54 10.43
CA PRO A 549 -42.60 -3.57 10.43
C PRO A 549 -43.24 -2.18 10.49
N LEU A 550 -42.65 -1.22 11.23
CA LEU A 550 -43.16 0.15 11.34
C LEU A 550 -42.98 0.92 10.03
N LEU A 551 -41.82 0.78 9.37
CA LEU A 551 -41.59 1.32 8.02
C LEU A 551 -42.56 0.70 7.01
N ALA A 552 -42.72 -0.63 6.99
CA ALA A 552 -43.66 -1.31 6.11
C ALA A 552 -45.12 -0.86 6.30
N LYS A 553 -45.56 -0.61 7.54
CA LYS A 553 -46.92 -0.14 7.86
C LYS A 553 -47.14 1.34 7.49
N THR A 554 -46.11 2.20 7.58
CA THR A 554 -46.24 3.66 7.40
C THR A 554 -45.90 4.15 5.99
N GLN A 555 -44.96 3.49 5.31
CA GLN A 555 -44.38 3.92 4.02
C GLN A 555 -44.38 2.79 2.98
N GLY A 556 -45.00 1.65 3.28
CA GLY A 556 -45.05 0.49 2.38
C GLY A 556 -43.77 -0.36 2.34
N THR A 557 -43.88 -1.57 1.81
CA THR A 557 -42.72 -2.44 1.56
C THR A 557 -42.10 -2.08 0.21
N GLY A 558 -40.87 -1.59 0.24
CA GLY A 558 -40.09 -1.28 -0.97
C GLY A 558 -39.65 0.17 -1.09
N CYS A 559 -40.10 1.07 -0.21
CA CYS A 559 -39.62 2.46 -0.18
C CYS A 559 -38.14 2.57 0.21
N ALA A 560 -37.49 3.66 -0.17
CA ALA A 560 -36.06 3.92 0.07
C ALA A 560 -35.63 3.71 1.53
N ARG A 561 -36.41 4.19 2.52
CA ARG A 561 -36.09 3.99 3.96
C ARG A 561 -36.15 2.53 4.38
N TYR A 562 -37.17 1.80 3.95
CA TYR A 562 -37.30 0.36 4.23
C TYR A 562 -36.15 -0.43 3.59
N ASN A 563 -35.77 -0.08 2.36
CA ASN A 563 -34.65 -0.69 1.65
C ASN A 563 -33.29 -0.39 2.33
N ALA A 564 -33.03 0.85 2.74
CA ALA A 564 -31.83 1.21 3.50
C ALA A 564 -31.74 0.43 4.83
N ALA A 565 -32.83 0.34 5.59
CA ALA A 565 -32.90 -0.47 6.81
C ALA A 565 -32.64 -1.96 6.56
N LEU A 566 -33.15 -2.53 5.45
CA LEU A 566 -32.83 -3.91 5.04
C LEU A 566 -31.33 -4.09 4.73
N ILE A 567 -30.70 -3.14 4.04
CA ILE A 567 -29.28 -3.20 3.68
C ILE A 567 -28.40 -3.14 4.93
N HIS A 568 -28.64 -2.18 5.85
CA HIS A 568 -27.89 -2.11 7.10
C HIS A 568 -28.08 -3.35 7.98
N LYS A 569 -29.31 -3.89 8.05
CA LYS A 569 -29.58 -5.17 8.71
C LYS A 569 -28.81 -6.33 8.06
N ALA A 570 -28.71 -6.38 6.73
CA ALA A 570 -27.94 -7.42 6.04
C ALA A 570 -26.43 -7.30 6.33
N ALA A 571 -25.87 -6.09 6.32
CA ALA A 571 -24.48 -5.83 6.69
C ALA A 571 -24.19 -6.26 8.14
N LEU A 572 -25.12 -5.99 9.06
CA LEU A 572 -25.04 -6.42 10.46
C LEU A 572 -25.11 -7.95 10.62
N LEU A 573 -26.01 -8.62 9.88
CA LEU A 573 -26.06 -10.08 9.85
C LEU A 573 -24.77 -10.70 9.29
N PHE A 574 -24.11 -10.02 8.33
CA PHE A 574 -22.81 -10.45 7.82
C PHE A 574 -21.69 -10.34 8.87
N THR A 575 -21.61 -9.23 9.61
CA THR A 575 -20.60 -9.06 10.68
C THR A 575 -20.83 -10.04 11.83
N MET A 576 -22.09 -10.39 12.13
CA MET A 576 -22.47 -11.46 13.07
C MET A 576 -22.26 -12.89 12.51
N LYS A 577 -21.46 -13.06 11.44
CA LYS A 577 -21.15 -14.35 10.78
C LYS A 577 -22.37 -15.10 10.20
N ASN A 578 -23.55 -14.49 10.12
CA ASN A 578 -24.78 -15.11 9.60
C ASN A 578 -24.97 -14.86 8.09
N HIS A 579 -23.95 -15.25 7.31
CA HIS A 579 -23.82 -14.89 5.88
C HIS A 579 -24.99 -15.35 5.00
N LYS A 580 -25.64 -16.48 5.33
CA LYS A 580 -26.81 -16.97 4.57
C LYS A 580 -28.03 -16.07 4.74
N VAL A 581 -28.33 -15.65 5.97
CA VAL A 581 -29.47 -14.76 6.24
C VAL A 581 -29.16 -13.34 5.76
N ALA A 582 -27.92 -12.87 5.90
CA ALA A 582 -27.47 -11.62 5.29
C ALA A 582 -27.72 -11.59 3.77
N MET A 583 -27.31 -12.63 3.05
CA MET A 583 -27.52 -12.77 1.60
C MET A 583 -29.01 -12.76 1.22
N ILE A 584 -29.86 -13.48 1.98
CA ILE A 584 -31.31 -13.47 1.76
C ILE A 584 -31.91 -12.08 2.01
N THR A 585 -31.44 -11.36 3.03
CA THR A 585 -31.95 -10.02 3.38
C THR A 585 -31.55 -8.97 2.33
N VAL A 586 -30.27 -8.90 1.92
CA VAL A 586 -29.85 -7.97 0.85
C VAL A 586 -30.44 -8.34 -0.51
N GLY A 587 -30.62 -9.63 -0.78
CA GLY A 587 -31.26 -10.13 -2.00
C GLY A 587 -32.73 -9.73 -2.15
N LYS A 588 -33.43 -9.37 -1.07
CA LYS A 588 -34.79 -8.76 -1.17
C LYS A 588 -34.72 -7.37 -1.78
N TYR A 589 -33.78 -6.54 -1.33
CA TYR A 589 -33.56 -5.21 -1.87
C TYR A 589 -33.08 -5.27 -3.32
N LEU A 590 -32.09 -6.13 -3.64
CA LEU A 590 -31.57 -6.23 -5.00
C LEU A 590 -32.67 -6.60 -6.02
N LYS A 591 -33.56 -7.55 -5.68
CA LYS A 591 -34.73 -7.87 -6.51
C LYS A 591 -35.73 -6.72 -6.65
N ALA A 592 -36.00 -6.00 -5.56
CA ALA A 592 -36.87 -4.83 -5.61
C ALA A 592 -36.30 -3.74 -6.52
N ARG A 593 -34.97 -3.54 -6.49
CA ARG A 593 -34.26 -2.62 -7.39
C ARG A 593 -34.27 -3.10 -8.84
N GLU A 594 -34.04 -4.39 -9.11
CA GLU A 594 -34.12 -4.95 -10.48
C GLU A 594 -35.51 -4.72 -11.12
N ILE A 595 -36.59 -4.84 -10.34
CA ILE A 595 -37.95 -4.51 -10.77
C ILE A 595 -38.10 -3.00 -10.99
N ALA A 596 -37.61 -2.18 -10.05
CA ALA A 596 -37.71 -0.72 -10.16
C ALA A 596 -36.91 -0.13 -11.34
N GLU A 597 -35.79 -0.75 -11.72
CA GLU A 597 -35.02 -0.39 -12.91
C GLU A 597 -35.74 -0.75 -14.22
N SER A 598 -36.73 -1.64 -14.20
CA SER A 598 -37.61 -1.91 -15.36
C SER A 598 -38.86 -1.02 -15.43
N ASP A 599 -39.35 -0.52 -14.29
CA ASP A 599 -40.58 0.29 -14.20
C ASP A 599 -40.27 1.78 -13.94
N ILE A 600 -40.31 2.60 -14.99
CA ILE A 600 -39.89 4.02 -15.00
C ILE A 600 -40.62 4.89 -13.95
N GLU A 601 -41.83 4.50 -13.52
CA GLU A 601 -42.63 5.25 -12.54
C GLU A 601 -42.26 4.98 -11.06
N SER A 602 -41.25 4.14 -10.78
CA SER A 602 -40.99 3.57 -9.45
C SER A 602 -39.79 4.15 -8.66
N GLU A 603 -39.51 5.45 -8.82
CA GLU A 603 -38.38 6.14 -8.16
C GLU A 603 -38.33 5.95 -6.62
N GLU A 604 -39.47 5.68 -5.96
CA GLU A 604 -39.56 5.48 -4.51
C GLU A 604 -38.69 4.34 -3.95
N ALA A 605 -38.28 3.38 -4.78
CA ALA A 605 -37.42 2.26 -4.37
C ALA A 605 -35.92 2.59 -4.31
N ILE A 606 -35.50 3.73 -4.88
CA ILE A 606 -34.11 4.13 -5.02
C ILE A 606 -33.55 4.63 -3.68
N VAL A 607 -32.59 3.89 -3.12
CA VAL A 607 -31.83 4.27 -1.91
C VAL A 607 -30.70 5.25 -2.25
N GLU A 608 -30.10 5.89 -1.23
CA GLU A 608 -28.89 6.70 -1.46
C GLU A 608 -27.79 5.84 -2.12
N PRO A 609 -27.04 6.36 -3.12
CA PRO A 609 -26.02 5.57 -3.82
C PRO A 609 -24.99 4.87 -2.92
N LYS A 610 -24.73 5.41 -1.73
CA LYS A 610 -23.88 4.79 -0.70
C LYS A 610 -24.46 3.49 -0.13
N ASP A 611 -25.76 3.42 0.08
CA ASP A 611 -26.43 2.22 0.60
C ASP A 611 -26.45 1.13 -0.47
N HIS A 612 -26.62 1.48 -1.75
CA HIS A 612 -26.46 0.50 -2.82
C HIS A 612 -25.04 -0.07 -2.88
N LEU A 613 -24.00 0.76 -2.72
CA LEU A 613 -22.62 0.27 -2.62
C LEU A 613 -22.41 -0.66 -1.42
N LEU A 614 -23.01 -0.34 -0.26
CA LEU A 614 -23.00 -1.23 0.91
C LEU A 614 -23.71 -2.56 0.63
N ALA A 615 -24.81 -2.54 -0.13
CA ALA A 615 -25.51 -3.75 -0.56
C ALA A 615 -24.63 -4.63 -1.47
N LEU A 616 -23.92 -4.03 -2.43
CA LEU A 616 -22.98 -4.75 -3.30
C LEU A 616 -21.76 -5.29 -2.53
N ASP A 617 -21.14 -4.48 -1.66
CA ASP A 617 -20.04 -4.94 -0.79
C ASP A 617 -20.48 -6.09 0.12
N THR A 618 -21.66 -5.98 0.74
CA THR A 618 -22.22 -7.05 1.59
C THR A 618 -22.48 -8.32 0.78
N THR A 619 -23.00 -8.19 -0.44
CA THR A 619 -23.29 -9.30 -1.35
C THR A 619 -22.00 -10.01 -1.78
N ALA A 620 -21.00 -9.27 -2.26
CA ALA A 620 -19.70 -9.80 -2.64
C ALA A 620 -18.99 -10.49 -1.45
N ALA A 621 -19.00 -9.85 -0.28
CA ALA A 621 -18.42 -10.41 0.93
C ALA A 621 -19.15 -11.70 1.38
N CYS A 622 -20.48 -11.75 1.29
CA CYS A 622 -21.24 -12.99 1.53
C CYS A 622 -20.87 -14.09 0.53
N TYR A 623 -20.72 -13.78 -0.76
CA TYR A 623 -20.29 -14.75 -1.77
C TYR A 623 -18.91 -15.32 -1.47
N LEU A 624 -17.93 -14.48 -1.10
CA LEU A 624 -16.59 -14.93 -0.70
C LEU A 624 -16.63 -15.84 0.54
N LYS A 625 -17.40 -15.49 1.59
CA LYS A 625 -17.56 -16.36 2.78
C LYS A 625 -18.30 -17.67 2.50
N LEU A 626 -19.08 -17.74 1.42
CA LEU A 626 -19.75 -18.96 0.95
C LEU A 626 -18.92 -19.72 -0.11
N GLY A 627 -17.68 -19.29 -0.38
CA GLY A 627 -16.76 -19.94 -1.32
C GLY A 627 -17.08 -19.73 -2.80
N ASN A 628 -17.99 -18.80 -3.14
CA ASN A 628 -18.37 -18.51 -4.52
C ASN A 628 -17.62 -17.26 -5.03
N VAL A 629 -16.39 -17.46 -5.48
CA VAL A 629 -15.53 -16.35 -5.92
C VAL A 629 -16.00 -15.71 -7.22
N ASP A 630 -16.48 -16.51 -8.18
CA ASP A 630 -16.93 -16.00 -9.48
C ASP A 630 -18.08 -14.99 -9.33
N LYS A 631 -19.09 -15.30 -8.51
CA LYS A 631 -20.18 -14.33 -8.22
C LYS A 631 -19.73 -13.10 -7.44
N ALA A 632 -18.63 -13.19 -6.68
CA ALA A 632 -18.05 -12.02 -6.03
C ALA A 632 -17.34 -11.10 -7.04
N ILE A 633 -16.68 -11.68 -8.05
CA ILE A 633 -16.11 -10.95 -9.20
C ILE A 633 -17.24 -10.22 -9.95
N ASP A 634 -18.30 -10.93 -10.38
CA ASP A 634 -19.48 -10.35 -11.04
C ASP A 634 -20.06 -9.16 -10.24
N THR A 635 -20.10 -9.28 -8.92
CA THR A 635 -20.65 -8.25 -8.02
C THR A 635 -19.72 -7.03 -7.91
N PHE A 636 -18.39 -7.22 -7.91
CA PHE A 636 -17.44 -6.11 -7.92
C PHE A 636 -17.34 -5.42 -9.29
N GLU A 637 -17.57 -6.13 -10.39
CA GLU A 637 -17.70 -5.53 -11.73
C GLU A 637 -18.92 -4.61 -11.79
N LYS A 638 -20.11 -5.09 -11.37
CA LYS A 638 -21.32 -4.27 -11.22
C LYS A 638 -21.11 -3.07 -10.31
N LYS A 639 -20.36 -3.25 -9.20
CA LYS A 639 -19.99 -2.15 -8.31
C LYS A 639 -19.11 -1.12 -9.02
N LEU A 640 -18.14 -1.56 -9.83
CA LEU A 640 -17.24 -0.68 -10.55
C LEU A 640 -17.98 0.13 -11.62
N GLU A 641 -18.91 -0.49 -12.33
CA GLU A 641 -19.81 0.17 -13.29
C GLU A 641 -20.70 1.21 -12.59
N PHE A 642 -21.34 0.84 -11.47
CA PHE A 642 -22.17 1.76 -10.68
C PHE A 642 -21.36 2.96 -10.16
N VAL A 643 -20.13 2.76 -9.65
CA VAL A 643 -19.24 3.88 -9.24
C VAL A 643 -18.89 4.77 -10.44
N LYS A 644 -18.59 4.20 -11.60
CA LYS A 644 -18.28 4.98 -12.82
C LYS A 644 -19.46 5.82 -13.31
N LYS A 645 -20.69 5.30 -13.20
CA LYS A 645 -21.91 5.96 -13.67
C LYS A 645 -22.46 7.00 -12.68
N GLU A 646 -22.67 6.59 -11.44
CA GLU A 646 -23.41 7.38 -10.42
C GLU A 646 -22.49 8.17 -9.47
N MET A 647 -21.17 7.91 -9.49
CA MET A 647 -20.18 8.60 -8.65
C MET A 647 -18.86 8.94 -9.40
N PRO A 648 -18.91 9.62 -10.55
CA PRO A 648 -17.73 9.82 -11.42
C PRO A 648 -16.55 10.52 -10.73
N ASP A 649 -16.81 11.42 -9.77
CA ASP A 649 -15.78 12.12 -9.01
C ASP A 649 -15.12 11.27 -7.90
N SER A 650 -15.70 10.12 -7.54
CA SER A 650 -15.23 9.29 -6.41
C SER A 650 -14.07 8.37 -6.80
N LYS A 651 -12.91 8.98 -7.03
CA LYS A 651 -11.65 8.29 -7.37
C LYS A 651 -11.22 7.27 -6.32
N GLU A 652 -11.46 7.56 -5.04
CA GLU A 652 -11.26 6.66 -3.89
C GLU A 652 -12.01 5.33 -4.06
N LEU A 653 -13.35 5.38 -4.15
CA LEU A 653 -14.18 4.17 -4.27
C LEU A 653 -13.88 3.37 -5.54
N ARG A 654 -13.50 4.06 -6.62
CA ARG A 654 -13.08 3.43 -7.88
C ARG A 654 -11.78 2.66 -7.70
N GLY A 655 -10.75 3.28 -7.11
CA GLY A 655 -9.46 2.64 -6.84
C GLY A 655 -9.57 1.43 -5.93
N ASP A 656 -10.39 1.51 -4.88
CA ASP A 656 -10.66 0.39 -3.96
C ASP A 656 -11.39 -0.78 -4.63
N THR A 657 -12.38 -0.47 -5.47
CA THR A 657 -13.15 -1.50 -6.18
C THR A 657 -12.26 -2.20 -7.22
N MET A 658 -11.43 -1.45 -7.96
CA MET A 658 -10.44 -2.00 -8.89
C MET A 658 -9.40 -2.87 -8.18
N HIS A 659 -8.89 -2.45 -7.01
CA HIS A 659 -7.95 -3.25 -6.22
C HIS A 659 -8.55 -4.60 -5.82
N LYS A 660 -9.78 -4.59 -5.26
CA LYS A 660 -10.47 -5.82 -4.84
C LYS A 660 -10.76 -6.75 -6.03
N LEU A 661 -11.24 -6.20 -7.15
CA LEU A 661 -11.49 -6.96 -8.37
C LEU A 661 -10.20 -7.61 -8.90
N GLY A 662 -9.11 -6.84 -9.02
CA GLY A 662 -7.81 -7.35 -9.45
C GLY A 662 -7.25 -8.45 -8.52
N CYS A 663 -7.40 -8.31 -7.20
CA CYS A 663 -6.98 -9.34 -6.25
C CYS A 663 -7.80 -10.64 -6.38
N LEU A 664 -9.11 -10.55 -6.69
CA LEU A 664 -9.94 -11.73 -6.92
C LEU A 664 -9.63 -12.44 -8.24
N LEU A 665 -9.35 -11.68 -9.31
CA LEU A 665 -8.87 -12.23 -10.58
C LEU A 665 -7.52 -12.94 -10.39
N ALA A 666 -6.58 -12.33 -9.65
CA ALA A 666 -5.31 -12.96 -9.30
C ALA A 666 -5.50 -14.24 -8.45
N TYR A 667 -6.47 -14.26 -7.53
CA TYR A 667 -6.83 -15.48 -6.77
C TYR A 667 -7.39 -16.59 -7.68
N ARG A 668 -8.07 -16.25 -8.77
CA ARG A 668 -8.53 -17.20 -9.80
C ARG A 668 -7.45 -17.57 -10.83
N GLN A 669 -6.19 -17.21 -10.57
CA GLN A 669 -5.03 -17.39 -11.45
C GLN A 669 -5.12 -16.61 -12.78
N GLN A 670 -6.04 -15.63 -12.88
CA GLN A 670 -6.21 -14.75 -14.04
C GLN A 670 -5.30 -13.52 -13.92
N HIS A 671 -3.99 -13.76 -13.76
CA HIS A 671 -3.03 -12.69 -13.44
C HIS A 671 -2.88 -11.64 -14.56
N ASN A 672 -3.04 -12.06 -15.83
CA ASN A 672 -3.04 -11.14 -16.98
C ASN A 672 -4.23 -10.16 -16.94
N ASP A 673 -5.41 -10.63 -16.53
CA ASP A 673 -6.62 -9.79 -16.41
C ASP A 673 -6.58 -8.95 -15.12
N ALA A 674 -5.95 -9.47 -14.06
CA ALA A 674 -5.76 -8.77 -12.79
C ALA A 674 -4.83 -7.54 -12.90
N LEU A 675 -3.72 -7.66 -13.65
CA LEU A 675 -2.69 -6.63 -13.71
C LEU A 675 -3.21 -5.24 -14.14
N PRO A 676 -4.02 -5.08 -15.21
CA PRO A 676 -4.62 -3.80 -15.57
C PRO A 676 -5.38 -3.13 -14.43
N TYR A 677 -6.27 -3.86 -13.75
CA TYR A 677 -7.05 -3.34 -12.61
C TYR A 677 -6.16 -2.96 -11.42
N LEU A 678 -5.18 -3.79 -11.07
CA LEU A 678 -4.26 -3.52 -9.96
C LEU A 678 -3.38 -2.29 -10.23
N ASN A 679 -2.97 -2.10 -11.50
CA ASN A 679 -2.20 -0.92 -11.92
C ASN A 679 -3.03 0.37 -11.90
N GLU A 680 -4.26 0.35 -12.42
CA GLU A 680 -5.14 1.53 -12.35
C GLU A 680 -5.50 1.85 -10.90
N ALA A 681 -5.75 0.83 -10.06
CA ALA A 681 -5.97 0.98 -8.63
C ALA A 681 -4.76 1.60 -7.91
N LEU A 682 -3.54 1.09 -8.16
CA LEU A 682 -2.30 1.63 -7.59
C LEU A 682 -2.11 3.10 -7.97
N ASN A 683 -2.25 3.45 -9.25
CA ASN A 683 -2.13 4.83 -9.73
C ASN A 683 -3.21 5.73 -9.14
N THR A 684 -4.45 5.26 -9.07
CA THR A 684 -5.58 6.02 -8.50
C THR A 684 -5.36 6.28 -7.01
N ARG A 685 -5.08 5.25 -6.21
CA ARG A 685 -4.80 5.38 -4.76
C ARG A 685 -3.58 6.26 -4.50
N LYS A 686 -2.49 6.13 -5.27
CA LYS A 686 -1.28 6.97 -5.17
C LYS A 686 -1.58 8.46 -5.42
N ASN A 687 -2.50 8.77 -6.33
CA ASN A 687 -2.92 10.14 -6.61
C ASN A 687 -3.90 10.71 -5.56
N VAL A 688 -4.67 9.87 -4.87
CA VAL A 688 -5.64 10.29 -3.84
C VAL A 688 -4.99 10.44 -2.47
N TYR A 689 -4.21 9.44 -2.02
CA TYR A 689 -3.69 9.37 -0.65
C TYR A 689 -2.17 9.66 -0.53
N GLY A 690 -1.46 9.72 -1.65
CA GLY A 690 0.01 9.85 -1.67
C GLY A 690 0.75 8.52 -1.56
N SER A 691 2.08 8.53 -1.70
CA SER A 691 2.87 7.31 -1.93
C SER A 691 3.17 6.45 -0.71
N THR A 692 2.87 6.92 0.51
CA THR A 692 3.14 6.24 1.79
C THR A 692 1.87 5.71 2.47
N ASP A 693 0.71 5.85 1.84
CA ASP A 693 -0.55 5.37 2.40
C ASP A 693 -0.63 3.83 2.43
N LYS A 694 -1.32 3.28 3.42
CA LYS A 694 -1.48 1.82 3.59
C LYS A 694 -2.08 1.17 2.35
N SER A 695 -3.12 1.75 1.76
CA SER A 695 -3.80 1.24 0.55
C SER A 695 -2.88 1.22 -0.69
N VAL A 696 -1.87 2.09 -0.72
CA VAL A 696 -0.86 2.17 -1.79
C VAL A 696 0.24 1.13 -1.60
N ILE A 697 0.58 0.81 -0.34
CA ILE A 697 1.48 -0.31 0.00
C ILE A 697 0.83 -1.65 -0.38
N GLU A 698 -0.45 -1.86 -0.04
CA GLU A 698 -1.24 -3.03 -0.45
C GLU A 698 -1.28 -3.20 -1.98
N SER A 699 -1.68 -2.15 -2.71
CA SER A 699 -1.70 -2.20 -4.18
C SER A 699 -0.30 -2.40 -4.77
N SER A 700 0.75 -1.83 -4.18
CA SER A 700 2.13 -2.04 -4.67
C SER A 700 2.53 -3.52 -4.53
N PHE A 701 2.17 -4.18 -3.42
CA PHE A 701 2.41 -5.60 -3.23
C PHE A 701 1.58 -6.47 -4.19
N ALA A 702 0.29 -6.17 -4.35
CA ALA A 702 -0.58 -6.92 -5.25
C ALA A 702 -0.10 -6.86 -6.71
N VAL A 703 0.36 -5.69 -7.18
CA VAL A 703 0.97 -5.57 -8.52
C VAL A 703 2.28 -6.36 -8.59
N ALA A 704 3.20 -6.23 -7.62
CA ALA A 704 4.47 -6.96 -7.62
C ALA A 704 4.29 -8.49 -7.66
N ALA A 705 3.35 -9.02 -6.87
CA ALA A 705 3.00 -10.43 -6.85
C ALA A 705 2.35 -10.90 -8.17
N ALA A 706 1.44 -10.11 -8.75
CA ALA A 706 0.83 -10.44 -10.04
C ALA A 706 1.85 -10.38 -11.20
N SER A 707 2.73 -9.38 -11.22
CA SER A 707 3.84 -9.26 -12.19
C SER A 707 4.77 -10.46 -12.11
N GLN A 708 5.09 -10.92 -10.89
CA GLN A 708 5.90 -12.12 -10.67
C GLN A 708 5.24 -13.37 -11.25
N THR A 709 3.92 -13.56 -11.06
CA THR A 709 3.21 -14.75 -11.56
C THR A 709 2.97 -14.73 -13.08
N VAL A 710 2.95 -13.55 -13.71
CA VAL A 710 2.95 -13.41 -15.18
C VAL A 710 4.33 -13.67 -15.79
N GLY A 711 5.39 -13.75 -14.98
CA GLY A 711 6.75 -14.05 -15.42
C GLY A 711 7.59 -12.81 -15.78
N ASP A 712 7.03 -11.59 -15.69
CA ASP A 712 7.75 -10.33 -15.88
C ASP A 712 8.67 -10.05 -14.68
N THR A 713 9.76 -10.80 -14.65
CA THR A 713 10.75 -10.84 -13.57
C THR A 713 11.41 -9.47 -13.39
N GLY A 714 11.72 -8.76 -14.48
CA GLY A 714 12.36 -7.45 -14.43
C GLY A 714 11.45 -6.38 -13.80
N ARG A 715 10.17 -6.38 -14.16
CA ARG A 715 9.17 -5.49 -13.57
C ARG A 715 8.89 -5.84 -12.11
N ALA A 716 8.65 -7.11 -11.80
CA ALA A 716 8.34 -7.55 -10.45
C ALA A 716 9.48 -7.24 -9.47
N LEU A 717 10.76 -7.42 -9.88
CA LEU A 717 11.91 -7.01 -9.08
C LEU A 717 11.90 -5.50 -8.78
N LYS A 718 11.59 -4.66 -9.78
CA LYS A 718 11.48 -3.20 -9.59
C LYS A 718 10.34 -2.84 -8.63
N GLU A 719 9.18 -3.48 -8.78
CA GLU A 719 8.01 -3.23 -7.93
C GLU A 719 8.25 -3.68 -6.48
N TYR A 720 8.96 -4.80 -6.26
CA TYR A 720 9.43 -5.23 -4.94
C TYR A 720 10.50 -4.29 -4.35
N ASP A 721 11.50 -3.85 -5.12
CA ASP A 721 12.51 -2.88 -4.66
C ASP A 721 11.84 -1.54 -4.26
N GLU A 722 10.87 -1.05 -5.05
CA GLU A 722 10.08 0.15 -4.71
C GLU A 722 9.21 -0.06 -3.46
N LEU A 723 8.60 -1.24 -3.28
CA LEU A 723 7.81 -1.58 -2.11
C LEU A 723 8.67 -1.63 -0.84
N ILE A 724 9.81 -2.33 -0.88
CA ILE A 724 10.77 -2.40 0.23
C ILE A 724 11.28 -1.00 0.59
N ALA A 725 11.56 -0.14 -0.41
CA ALA A 725 11.95 1.25 -0.17
C ALA A 725 10.85 2.07 0.52
N LYS A 726 9.57 1.91 0.14
CA LYS A 726 8.43 2.55 0.84
C LYS A 726 8.30 2.03 2.27
N MET A 727 8.44 0.71 2.45
CA MET A 727 8.29 0.07 3.75
C MET A 727 9.36 0.55 4.75
N ASN A 728 10.62 0.67 4.33
CA ASN A 728 11.67 1.23 5.21
C ASN A 728 11.43 2.68 5.71
N ASN A 729 10.39 3.38 5.24
CA ASN A 729 10.05 4.76 5.63
C ASN A 729 8.74 4.89 6.46
N VAL A 730 8.05 3.79 6.79
CA VAL A 730 6.83 3.80 7.62
C VAL A 730 6.96 2.71 8.69
N ASN A 731 6.44 2.92 9.91
CA ASN A 731 6.62 1.96 11.02
C ASN A 731 5.50 0.90 11.14
N ASP A 732 4.41 1.06 10.39
CA ASP A 732 3.19 0.24 10.46
C ASP A 732 2.68 0.02 9.03
N HIS A 733 2.79 -1.22 8.55
CA HIS A 733 2.39 -1.63 7.20
C HIS A 733 1.26 -2.65 7.26
N PRO A 734 0.31 -2.60 6.29
CA PRO A 734 -0.69 -3.65 6.11
C PRO A 734 -0.13 -4.92 5.44
N VAL A 735 1.11 -4.90 4.94
CA VAL A 735 1.74 -6.01 4.21
C VAL A 735 2.87 -6.62 5.04
N ASN A 736 2.91 -7.96 5.13
CA ASN A 736 3.92 -8.69 5.87
C ASN A 736 5.31 -8.57 5.21
N THR A 737 6.21 -7.84 5.86
CA THR A 737 7.62 -7.63 5.46
C THR A 737 8.39 -8.94 5.21
N VAL A 738 8.09 -10.00 5.96
CA VAL A 738 8.70 -11.32 5.79
C VAL A 738 8.38 -11.89 4.41
N THR A 739 7.11 -11.83 4.00
CA THR A 739 6.64 -12.32 2.69
C THR A 739 7.26 -11.50 1.56
N VAL A 740 7.30 -10.18 1.68
CA VAL A 740 7.90 -9.28 0.67
C VAL A 740 9.37 -9.62 0.42
N HIS A 741 10.18 -9.71 1.48
CA HIS A 741 11.60 -10.03 1.33
C HIS A 741 11.85 -11.47 0.85
N ASN A 742 11.00 -12.43 1.24
CA ASN A 742 11.11 -13.82 0.74
C ASN A 742 10.77 -13.91 -0.76
N SER A 743 9.68 -13.28 -1.21
CA SER A 743 9.29 -13.26 -2.63
C SER A 743 10.32 -12.54 -3.51
N ALA A 744 10.82 -11.38 -3.07
CA ALA A 744 11.91 -10.68 -3.74
C ALA A 744 13.19 -11.54 -3.78
N GLY A 745 13.52 -12.23 -2.68
CA GLY A 745 14.66 -13.14 -2.60
C GLY A 745 14.55 -14.32 -3.57
N LYS A 746 13.37 -14.96 -3.68
CA LYS A 746 13.12 -16.02 -4.67
C LYS A 746 13.34 -15.51 -6.08
N LEU A 747 12.73 -14.37 -6.41
CA LEU A 747 12.84 -13.80 -7.74
C LEU A 747 14.28 -13.40 -8.11
N LEU A 748 15.04 -12.86 -7.16
CA LEU A 748 16.47 -12.57 -7.32
C LEU A 748 17.33 -13.83 -7.49
N PHE A 749 17.00 -14.92 -6.79
CA PHE A 749 17.72 -16.20 -6.90
C PHE A 749 17.52 -16.81 -8.29
N GLU A 750 16.28 -16.82 -8.76
CA GLU A 750 15.88 -17.31 -10.07
C GLU A 750 16.40 -16.45 -11.23
N ASP A 751 16.69 -15.16 -10.99
CA ASP A 751 17.32 -14.20 -11.91
C ASP A 751 18.88 -14.23 -11.81
N GLY A 752 19.44 -15.24 -11.13
CA GLY A 752 20.89 -15.43 -10.98
C GLY A 752 21.59 -14.44 -10.05
N LYS A 753 20.88 -13.52 -9.41
CA LYS A 753 21.42 -12.49 -8.49
C LYS A 753 21.61 -13.05 -7.08
N ILE A 754 22.38 -14.14 -6.98
CA ILE A 754 22.52 -15.00 -5.79
C ILE A 754 22.85 -14.22 -4.51
N ASP A 755 23.78 -13.26 -4.55
CA ASP A 755 24.14 -12.46 -3.37
C ASP A 755 23.00 -11.56 -2.87
N ARG A 756 22.26 -10.92 -3.78
CA ARG A 756 21.07 -10.13 -3.41
C ARG A 756 19.97 -11.04 -2.86
N ALA A 757 19.79 -12.23 -3.43
CA ALA A 757 18.83 -13.22 -2.92
C ALA A 757 19.15 -13.66 -1.48
N ILE A 758 20.42 -14.03 -1.21
CA ILE A 758 20.92 -14.36 0.13
C ILE A 758 20.68 -13.20 1.11
N GLN A 759 20.92 -11.96 0.70
CA GLN A 759 20.65 -10.78 1.52
C GLN A 759 19.15 -10.65 1.84
N SER A 760 18.27 -10.82 0.85
CA SER A 760 16.82 -10.75 1.03
C SER A 760 16.29 -11.87 1.93
N PHE A 761 16.74 -13.11 1.79
CA PHE A 761 16.36 -14.20 2.69
C PHE A 761 16.84 -13.97 4.13
N ARG A 762 18.04 -13.42 4.33
CA ARG A 762 18.54 -13.02 5.67
C ARG A 762 17.70 -11.90 6.28
N GLN A 763 17.23 -10.94 5.49
CA GLN A 763 16.30 -9.91 5.95
C GLN A 763 14.95 -10.51 6.32
N ALA A 764 14.37 -11.37 5.48
CA ALA A 764 13.13 -12.08 5.77
C ALA A 764 13.22 -12.87 7.09
N LEU A 765 14.32 -13.59 7.34
CA LEU A 765 14.54 -14.29 8.61
C LEU A 765 14.59 -13.33 9.81
N LYS A 766 15.37 -12.24 9.71
CA LYS A 766 15.45 -11.24 10.77
C LYS A 766 14.10 -10.61 11.11
N PHE A 767 13.25 -10.36 10.11
CA PHE A 767 11.89 -9.89 10.35
C PHE A 767 10.99 -10.99 10.92
N SER A 768 11.16 -12.26 10.52
CA SER A 768 10.38 -13.38 11.02
C SER A 768 10.60 -13.66 12.51
N GLU A 769 11.83 -13.46 12.99
CA GLU A 769 12.21 -13.55 14.41
C GLU A 769 11.57 -12.45 15.27
N ALA A 770 11.27 -11.28 14.68
CA ALA A 770 10.64 -10.15 15.36
C ALA A 770 9.10 -10.15 15.31
N ALA A 771 8.51 -10.94 14.40
CA ALA A 771 7.08 -10.92 14.09
C ALA A 771 6.34 -12.21 14.49
N GLU A 772 6.96 -13.08 15.31
CA GLU A 772 6.44 -14.40 15.72
C GLU A 772 5.91 -15.23 14.54
N ALA A 773 6.60 -15.18 13.40
CA ALA A 773 6.15 -15.84 12.17
C ALA A 773 6.03 -17.37 12.34
N SER A 774 5.17 -17.99 11.54
CA SER A 774 4.95 -19.44 11.62
C SER A 774 6.24 -20.23 11.40
N THR A 775 6.40 -21.35 12.13
CA THR A 775 7.59 -22.22 11.99
C THR A 775 7.77 -22.74 10.57
N GLN A 776 6.66 -22.90 9.84
CA GLN A 776 6.64 -23.30 8.44
C GLN A 776 7.24 -22.21 7.52
N LEU A 777 6.78 -20.96 7.63
CA LEU A 777 7.32 -19.85 6.85
C LEU A 777 8.83 -19.62 7.12
N MET A 778 9.25 -19.70 8.40
CA MET A 778 10.67 -19.63 8.75
C MET A 778 11.49 -20.77 8.13
N ALA A 779 10.93 -21.98 8.06
CA ALA A 779 11.58 -23.12 7.43
C ALA A 779 11.76 -22.94 5.92
N ASP A 780 10.73 -22.45 5.23
CA ASP A 780 10.79 -22.21 3.78
C ASP A 780 11.80 -21.11 3.44
N ILE A 781 11.92 -20.05 4.24
CA ILE A 781 12.97 -19.02 4.05
C ILE A 781 14.37 -19.59 4.33
N LYS A 782 14.53 -20.43 5.37
CA LYS A 782 15.81 -21.13 5.64
C LYS A 782 16.20 -22.08 4.50
N LEU A 783 15.24 -22.77 3.89
CA LEU A 783 15.48 -23.63 2.73
C LEU A 783 15.95 -22.80 1.53
N ASN A 784 15.28 -21.69 1.24
CA ASN A 784 15.70 -20.77 0.16
C ASN A 784 17.11 -20.18 0.42
N LEU A 785 17.42 -19.84 1.67
CA LEU A 785 18.76 -19.38 2.07
C LEU A 785 19.82 -20.49 1.90
N ALA A 786 19.50 -21.74 2.25
CA ALA A 786 20.40 -22.87 2.05
C ALA A 786 20.66 -23.13 0.56
N ASN A 787 19.62 -23.08 -0.28
CA ASN A 787 19.75 -23.15 -1.74
C ASN A 787 20.63 -22.01 -2.29
N GLY A 788 20.43 -20.78 -1.81
CA GLY A 788 21.24 -19.61 -2.14
C GLY A 788 22.73 -19.79 -1.80
N LEU A 789 23.02 -20.25 -0.57
CA LEU A 789 24.38 -20.54 -0.14
C LEU A 789 25.00 -21.71 -0.92
N SER A 790 24.21 -22.72 -1.28
CA SER A 790 24.61 -23.83 -2.14
C SER A 790 25.02 -23.34 -3.53
N ALA A 791 24.20 -22.49 -4.16
CA ALA A 791 24.50 -21.90 -5.47
C ALA A 791 25.73 -20.99 -5.46
N LYS A 792 26.03 -20.35 -4.32
CA LYS A 792 27.24 -19.55 -4.09
C LYS A 792 28.50 -20.38 -3.81
N GLY A 793 28.39 -21.71 -3.72
CA GLY A 793 29.52 -22.57 -3.31
C GLY A 793 29.86 -22.53 -1.81
N GLU A 794 29.03 -21.89 -0.97
CA GLU A 794 29.17 -21.88 0.49
C GLU A 794 28.66 -23.21 1.11
N ALA A 795 29.09 -24.35 0.54
CA ALA A 795 28.51 -25.69 0.74
C ALA A 795 28.37 -26.13 2.21
N GLN A 796 29.40 -25.91 3.04
CA GLN A 796 29.36 -26.27 4.46
C GLN A 796 28.29 -25.50 5.25
N LYS A 797 27.99 -24.25 4.87
CA LYS A 797 26.91 -23.46 5.50
C LYS A 797 25.53 -23.91 5.00
N ALA A 798 25.42 -24.28 3.71
CA ALA A 798 24.20 -24.84 3.16
C ALA A 798 23.84 -26.20 3.80
N LEU A 799 24.80 -27.14 3.89
CA LEU A 799 24.65 -28.42 4.58
C LEU A 799 24.19 -28.24 6.03
N LYS A 800 24.78 -27.29 6.77
CA LYS A 800 24.38 -26.99 8.15
C LYS A 800 22.90 -26.55 8.24
N LEU A 801 22.45 -25.66 7.35
CA LEU A 801 21.04 -25.22 7.33
C LEU A 801 20.08 -26.35 6.93
N TYR A 802 20.45 -27.19 5.96
CA TYR A 802 19.67 -28.39 5.63
C TYR A 802 19.55 -29.32 6.85
N ASP A 803 20.65 -29.56 7.60
CA ASP A 803 20.61 -30.39 8.81
C ASP A 803 19.80 -29.78 9.97
N GLU A 804 19.77 -28.45 10.11
CA GLU A 804 18.91 -27.76 11.08
C GLU A 804 17.42 -27.93 10.71
N LEU A 805 17.07 -27.81 9.43
CA LEU A 805 15.72 -28.05 8.91
C LEU A 805 15.28 -29.50 9.15
N LEU A 806 16.11 -30.50 8.79
CA LEU A 806 15.79 -31.92 8.96
C LEU A 806 15.64 -32.36 10.43
N LYS A 807 16.26 -31.65 11.38
CA LYS A 807 16.09 -31.86 12.83
C LYS A 807 14.77 -31.28 13.38
N THR A 808 14.14 -30.35 12.66
CA THR A 808 12.95 -29.63 13.14
C THR A 808 11.72 -30.55 13.13
N LYS A 809 11.28 -30.97 14.33
CA LYS A 809 10.23 -32.01 14.49
C LYS A 809 8.92 -31.71 13.77
N ILE A 810 8.47 -30.44 13.73
CA ILE A 810 7.18 -30.07 13.12
C ILE A 810 7.19 -30.16 11.59
N LEU A 811 8.36 -30.12 10.96
CA LEU A 811 8.52 -30.28 9.51
C LEU A 811 8.52 -31.76 9.09
N LYS A 812 8.58 -32.72 10.03
CA LYS A 812 8.62 -34.14 9.65
C LYS A 812 7.36 -34.50 8.87
N ARG A 813 7.56 -34.96 7.63
CA ARG A 813 6.52 -35.27 6.62
C ARG A 813 5.88 -34.05 5.94
N THR A 814 6.39 -32.83 6.08
CA THR A 814 5.97 -31.68 5.22
C THR A 814 6.75 -31.69 3.90
N THR A 815 6.23 -31.00 2.88
CA THR A 815 6.88 -30.90 1.56
C THR A 815 8.26 -30.24 1.66
N THR A 816 8.42 -29.19 2.50
CA THR A 816 9.72 -28.56 2.81
C THR A 816 10.75 -29.57 3.29
N PHE A 817 10.37 -30.57 4.09
CA PHE A 817 11.30 -31.58 4.59
C PHE A 817 11.81 -32.49 3.47
N PHE A 818 10.93 -32.94 2.56
CA PHE A 818 11.35 -33.77 1.42
C PHE A 818 12.16 -32.98 0.39
N LEU A 819 11.82 -31.71 0.13
CA LEU A 819 12.64 -30.79 -0.67
C LEU A 819 14.00 -30.50 -0.01
N THR A 820 14.06 -30.42 1.32
CA THR A 820 15.33 -30.28 2.04
C THR A 820 16.22 -31.51 1.85
N LEU A 821 15.64 -32.73 1.87
CA LEU A 821 16.39 -33.96 1.56
C LEU A 821 16.89 -33.94 0.11
N TYR A 822 16.02 -33.63 -0.85
CA TYR A 822 16.36 -33.56 -2.28
C TYR A 822 17.46 -32.53 -2.59
N ASN A 823 17.29 -31.28 -2.14
CA ASN A 823 18.27 -30.21 -2.36
C ASN A 823 19.60 -30.49 -1.63
N LYS A 824 19.55 -31.18 -0.49
CA LYS A 824 20.76 -31.68 0.18
C LYS A 824 21.45 -32.75 -0.66
N SER A 825 20.73 -33.73 -1.21
CA SER A 825 21.34 -34.74 -2.09
C SER A 825 21.96 -34.13 -3.34
N LEU A 826 21.35 -33.13 -3.98
CA LEU A 826 21.97 -32.40 -5.10
C LEU A 826 23.32 -31.78 -4.71
N LEU A 827 23.40 -31.17 -3.52
CA LEU A 827 24.67 -30.62 -3.01
C LEU A 827 25.69 -31.73 -2.70
N LEU A 828 25.26 -32.88 -2.17
CA LEU A 828 26.16 -34.02 -1.91
C LEU A 828 26.73 -34.59 -3.22
N ILE A 829 25.93 -34.72 -4.28
CA ILE A 829 26.40 -35.12 -5.63
C ILE A 829 27.45 -34.13 -6.14
N ASN A 830 27.19 -32.82 -6.04
CA ASN A 830 28.14 -31.77 -6.45
C ASN A 830 29.44 -31.75 -5.62
N LEU A 831 29.47 -32.39 -4.45
CA LEU A 831 30.67 -32.56 -3.61
C LEU A 831 31.39 -33.90 -3.88
N GLY A 832 30.88 -34.74 -4.78
CA GLY A 832 31.39 -36.09 -5.02
C GLY A 832 30.94 -37.14 -3.99
N GLU A 833 30.03 -36.79 -3.07
CA GLU A 833 29.53 -37.68 -2.02
C GLU A 833 28.33 -38.53 -2.51
N GLY A 834 28.51 -39.21 -3.65
CA GLY A 834 27.46 -39.96 -4.36
C GLY A 834 26.72 -40.98 -3.50
N ASP A 835 27.43 -41.82 -2.74
CA ASP A 835 26.83 -42.83 -1.84
C ASP A 835 25.89 -42.21 -0.79
N ARG A 836 26.31 -41.08 -0.21
CA ARG A 836 25.52 -40.35 0.80
C ARG A 836 24.31 -39.66 0.18
N ALA A 837 24.41 -39.22 -1.07
CA ALA A 837 23.26 -38.76 -1.83
C ALA A 837 22.28 -39.91 -2.12
N ARG A 838 22.79 -41.06 -2.56
CA ARG A 838 22.02 -42.28 -2.86
C ARG A 838 21.22 -42.75 -1.64
N GLU A 839 21.83 -42.84 -0.45
CA GLU A 839 21.14 -43.17 0.82
C GLU A 839 19.96 -42.22 1.11
N VAL A 840 20.16 -40.91 0.91
CA VAL A 840 19.13 -39.88 1.15
C VAL A 840 18.00 -39.97 0.12
N LEU A 841 18.33 -40.19 -1.15
CA LEU A 841 17.37 -40.28 -2.25
C LEU A 841 16.50 -41.54 -2.15
N THR A 842 17.10 -42.72 -1.95
CA THR A 842 16.37 -43.99 -1.76
C THR A 842 15.39 -43.90 -0.60
N LYS A 843 15.78 -43.26 0.51
CA LYS A 843 14.89 -43.04 1.65
C LYS A 843 13.67 -42.16 1.32
N VAL A 844 13.80 -41.23 0.37
CA VAL A 844 12.68 -40.41 -0.10
C VAL A 844 11.77 -41.24 -1.01
N THR A 845 12.33 -42.01 -1.95
CA THR A 845 11.53 -42.81 -2.89
C THR A 845 10.74 -43.91 -2.18
N GLU A 846 11.34 -44.61 -1.21
CA GLU A 846 10.67 -45.59 -0.34
C GLU A 846 9.58 -45.00 0.56
N THR A 847 9.61 -43.68 0.83
CA THR A 847 8.66 -43.05 1.75
C THR A 847 7.28 -42.89 1.11
N ARG A 848 6.32 -43.68 1.58
CA ARG A 848 4.88 -43.56 1.23
C ARG A 848 4.25 -42.34 1.90
N SER A 849 4.26 -41.20 1.21
CA SER A 849 3.65 -39.94 1.67
C SER A 849 3.36 -39.03 0.48
N SER A 850 2.16 -38.42 0.43
CA SER A 850 1.79 -37.44 -0.59
C SER A 850 2.76 -36.26 -0.70
N ASN A 851 3.45 -35.94 0.40
CA ASN A 851 4.42 -34.84 0.44
C ASN A 851 5.82 -35.27 -0.02
N ALA A 852 6.08 -36.59 -0.13
CA ALA A 852 7.25 -37.15 -0.78
C ALA A 852 7.03 -37.31 -2.30
N ASP A 853 5.80 -37.62 -2.72
CA ASP A 853 5.41 -37.71 -4.14
C ASP A 853 5.88 -36.48 -4.94
N VAL A 854 5.74 -35.28 -4.36
CA VAL A 854 6.17 -33.98 -4.93
C VAL A 854 7.62 -33.94 -5.41
N VAL A 855 8.50 -34.77 -4.85
CA VAL A 855 9.91 -34.86 -5.26
C VAL A 855 10.31 -36.25 -5.75
N ARG A 856 9.41 -37.24 -5.78
CA ARG A 856 9.79 -38.65 -6.01
C ARG A 856 10.36 -38.86 -7.41
N GLY A 857 9.69 -38.35 -8.46
CA GLY A 857 10.20 -38.44 -9.83
C GLY A 857 11.60 -37.83 -9.98
N ASN A 858 11.81 -36.65 -9.40
CA ASN A 858 13.13 -36.00 -9.33
C ASN A 858 14.18 -36.83 -8.56
N CYS A 859 13.80 -37.49 -7.46
CA CYS A 859 14.69 -38.37 -6.71
C CYS A 859 15.11 -39.60 -7.52
N PHE A 860 14.16 -40.24 -8.22
CA PHE A 860 14.44 -41.35 -9.13
C PHE A 860 15.35 -40.93 -10.28
N MET A 861 15.09 -39.77 -10.91
CA MET A 861 15.97 -39.22 -11.94
C MET A 861 17.41 -39.00 -11.44
N MET A 862 17.60 -38.54 -10.19
CA MET A 862 18.95 -38.40 -9.61
C MET A 862 19.60 -39.74 -9.27
N LEU A 863 18.83 -40.75 -8.85
CA LEU A 863 19.34 -42.11 -8.69
C LEU A 863 19.79 -42.71 -10.02
N GLY A 864 19.01 -42.51 -11.08
CA GLY A 864 19.35 -42.92 -12.44
C GLY A 864 20.63 -42.24 -12.94
N ASN A 865 20.75 -40.92 -12.77
CA ASN A 865 21.96 -40.16 -13.12
C ASN A 865 23.21 -40.72 -12.41
N LEU A 866 23.10 -41.07 -11.11
CA LEU A 866 24.18 -41.68 -10.35
C LEU A 866 24.55 -43.07 -10.89
N SER A 867 23.56 -43.96 -11.10
CA SER A 867 23.82 -45.31 -11.62
C SER A 867 24.42 -45.30 -13.04
N VAL A 868 23.96 -44.40 -13.91
CA VAL A 868 24.58 -44.17 -15.23
C VAL A 868 26.02 -43.66 -15.10
N SER A 869 26.29 -42.76 -14.15
CA SER A 869 27.66 -42.27 -13.87
C SER A 869 28.58 -43.36 -13.31
N ASP A 870 28.04 -44.31 -12.54
CA ASP A 870 28.76 -45.47 -12.01
C ASP A 870 28.94 -46.58 -13.08
N GLY A 871 28.34 -46.42 -14.26
CA GLY A 871 28.40 -47.36 -15.39
C GLY A 871 27.28 -48.40 -15.45
N ASP A 872 26.39 -48.43 -14.45
CA ASP A 872 25.18 -49.28 -14.48
C ASP A 872 24.04 -48.58 -15.25
N ILE A 873 24.13 -48.68 -16.58
CA ILE A 873 23.13 -48.15 -17.50
C ILE A 873 21.78 -48.89 -17.37
N VAL A 874 21.77 -50.13 -16.87
CA VAL A 874 20.53 -50.93 -16.78
C VAL A 874 19.69 -50.49 -15.58
N ASP A 875 20.29 -50.37 -14.40
CA ASP A 875 19.62 -49.73 -13.26
C ASP A 875 19.29 -48.28 -13.60
N GLY A 876 20.23 -47.54 -14.20
CA GLY A 876 20.03 -46.16 -14.64
C GLY A 876 18.73 -45.93 -15.44
N LEU A 877 18.48 -46.77 -16.45
CA LEU A 877 17.25 -46.72 -17.25
C LEU A 877 16.00 -47.08 -16.42
N ALA A 878 16.06 -48.11 -15.57
CA ALA A 878 14.94 -48.50 -14.72
C ALA A 878 14.56 -47.40 -13.71
N GLN A 879 15.55 -46.66 -13.18
CA GLN A 879 15.28 -45.49 -12.34
C GLN A 879 14.64 -44.33 -13.14
N TYR A 880 14.95 -44.17 -14.45
CA TYR A 880 14.27 -43.17 -15.28
C TYR A 880 12.82 -43.56 -15.61
N ASP A 881 12.52 -44.85 -15.81
CA ASP A 881 11.15 -45.34 -15.97
C ASP A 881 10.31 -45.06 -14.70
N GLU A 882 10.84 -45.38 -13.51
CA GLU A 882 10.24 -45.01 -12.22
C GLU A 882 10.12 -43.48 -12.03
N ALA A 883 11.03 -42.69 -12.60
CA ALA A 883 10.92 -41.23 -12.61
C ALA A 883 9.73 -40.76 -13.45
N MET A 884 9.55 -41.33 -14.66
CA MET A 884 8.43 -41.03 -15.56
C MET A 884 7.07 -41.40 -14.95
N ASP A 885 6.99 -42.53 -14.24
CA ASP A 885 5.76 -42.97 -13.54
C ASP A 885 5.42 -42.12 -12.30
N ASN A 886 6.35 -41.27 -11.83
CA ASN A 886 6.21 -40.44 -10.63
C ASN A 886 6.28 -38.91 -10.89
N ILE A 887 6.17 -38.46 -12.14
CA ILE A 887 5.91 -37.05 -12.50
C ILE A 887 4.43 -36.82 -12.84
N ASP A 888 3.97 -35.56 -12.85
CA ASP A 888 2.62 -35.24 -13.30
C ASP A 888 2.50 -35.40 -14.83
N GLY A 889 1.39 -35.96 -15.30
CA GLY A 889 1.12 -36.18 -16.73
C GLY A 889 0.93 -34.90 -17.54
N ASP A 890 0.74 -33.75 -16.87
CA ASP A 890 0.72 -32.43 -17.49
C ASP A 890 2.09 -31.68 -17.32
N ASP A 891 3.12 -32.26 -16.67
CA ASP A 891 4.48 -31.66 -16.53
C ASP A 891 5.41 -32.02 -17.71
N LEU A 892 5.54 -31.08 -18.64
CA LEU A 892 6.33 -31.20 -19.86
C LEU A 892 7.84 -30.99 -19.62
N ASP A 893 8.23 -30.05 -18.78
CA ASP A 893 9.64 -29.71 -18.54
C ASP A 893 10.35 -30.90 -17.85
N SER A 894 9.78 -31.46 -16.76
CA SER A 894 10.38 -32.62 -16.08
C SER A 894 10.49 -33.84 -16.99
N ARG A 895 9.47 -34.13 -17.79
CA ARG A 895 9.47 -35.22 -18.77
C ARG A 895 10.57 -35.07 -19.81
N THR A 896 10.74 -33.85 -20.32
CA THR A 896 11.77 -33.50 -21.31
C THR A 896 13.17 -33.67 -20.71
N VAL A 897 13.39 -33.28 -19.45
CA VAL A 897 14.65 -33.55 -18.75
C VAL A 897 14.91 -35.07 -18.63
N ILE A 898 13.92 -35.87 -18.21
CA ILE A 898 14.09 -37.32 -18.05
C ILE A 898 14.39 -38.00 -19.39
N ARG A 899 13.63 -37.69 -20.47
CA ARG A 899 13.91 -38.21 -21.82
C ARG A 899 15.33 -37.88 -22.28
N ARG A 900 15.84 -36.67 -22.01
CA ARG A 900 17.24 -36.32 -22.32
C ARG A 900 18.25 -37.19 -21.55
N GLN A 901 17.99 -37.52 -20.28
CA GLN A 901 18.87 -38.44 -19.53
C GLN A 901 18.81 -39.88 -20.06
N ILE A 902 17.63 -40.37 -20.45
CA ILE A 902 17.45 -41.66 -21.14
C ILE A 902 18.25 -41.69 -22.45
N ALA A 903 18.15 -40.64 -23.27
CA ALA A 903 18.90 -40.53 -24.52
C ALA A 903 20.43 -40.47 -24.30
N ILE A 904 20.90 -39.78 -23.26
CA ILE A 904 22.31 -39.76 -22.86
C ILE A 904 22.79 -41.16 -22.40
N ALA A 905 21.98 -41.88 -21.64
CA ALA A 905 22.27 -43.25 -21.21
C ALA A 905 22.34 -44.22 -22.41
N HIS A 906 21.41 -44.09 -23.36
CA HIS A 906 21.44 -44.85 -24.62
C HIS A 906 22.66 -44.51 -25.48
N LEU A 907 23.02 -43.23 -25.60
CA LEU A 907 24.24 -42.76 -26.28
C LEU A 907 25.50 -43.39 -25.67
N GLN A 908 25.62 -43.43 -24.34
CA GLN A 908 26.75 -44.07 -23.66
C GLN A 908 26.78 -45.60 -23.88
N SER A 909 25.62 -46.25 -23.98
CA SER A 909 25.53 -47.68 -24.30
C SER A 909 25.74 -48.04 -25.78
N GLY A 910 26.00 -47.05 -26.66
CA GLY A 910 26.14 -47.24 -28.10
C GLY A 910 24.82 -47.48 -28.85
N LYS A 911 23.66 -47.38 -28.18
CA LYS A 911 22.33 -47.62 -28.75
C LYS A 911 21.76 -46.36 -29.41
N TYR A 912 22.47 -45.87 -30.42
CA TYR A 912 22.22 -44.53 -30.98
C TYR A 912 20.84 -44.34 -31.62
N ASP A 913 20.21 -45.40 -32.15
CA ASP A 913 18.89 -45.28 -32.77
C ASP A 913 17.79 -45.12 -31.72
N LEU A 914 17.86 -45.86 -30.59
CA LEU A 914 16.97 -45.64 -29.45
C LEU A 914 17.17 -44.25 -28.82
N ALA A 915 18.43 -43.79 -28.74
CA ALA A 915 18.72 -42.44 -28.28
C ALA A 915 18.08 -41.38 -29.19
N MET A 916 18.02 -41.61 -30.51
CA MET A 916 17.36 -40.69 -31.45
C MET A 916 15.84 -40.68 -31.24
N THR A 917 15.20 -41.85 -31.21
CA THR A 917 13.73 -41.94 -31.02
C THR A 917 13.27 -41.22 -29.75
N VAL A 918 14.02 -41.34 -28.64
CA VAL A 918 13.69 -40.66 -27.39
C VAL A 918 13.86 -39.12 -27.48
N LEU A 919 14.76 -38.62 -28.33
CA LEU A 919 14.91 -37.18 -28.58
C LEU A 919 13.85 -36.66 -29.54
N GLU A 920 13.50 -37.42 -30.58
CA GLU A 920 12.39 -37.13 -31.50
C GLU A 920 11.06 -37.04 -30.73
N GLU A 921 10.76 -38.00 -29.86
CA GLU A 921 9.59 -37.94 -28.95
C GLU A 921 9.61 -36.72 -28.02
N ALA A 922 10.79 -36.27 -27.58
CA ALA A 922 10.92 -35.09 -26.74
C ALA A 922 10.66 -33.80 -27.54
N LEU A 923 11.08 -33.73 -28.81
CA LEU A 923 10.78 -32.63 -29.71
C LEU A 923 9.30 -32.59 -30.11
N GLU A 924 8.67 -33.73 -30.37
CA GLU A 924 7.24 -33.83 -30.65
C GLU A 924 6.38 -33.31 -29.48
N ASP A 925 6.70 -33.71 -28.25
CA ASP A 925 6.01 -33.23 -27.04
C ASP A 925 6.21 -31.71 -26.78
N LEU A 926 7.33 -31.12 -27.23
CA LEU A 926 7.60 -29.67 -27.14
C LEU A 926 6.90 -28.85 -28.24
N GLY A 927 6.62 -29.45 -29.39
CA GLY A 927 5.99 -28.80 -30.55
C GLY A 927 6.83 -27.68 -31.19
N GLU A 928 6.18 -26.89 -32.05
CA GLU A 928 6.80 -25.78 -32.81
C GLU A 928 6.65 -24.39 -32.13
N ASP A 929 6.08 -24.30 -30.92
CA ASP A 929 5.84 -23.01 -30.28
C ASP A 929 7.13 -22.46 -29.62
N ASP A 930 7.69 -21.40 -30.21
CA ASP A 930 8.86 -20.65 -29.72
C ASP A 930 8.50 -19.54 -28.71
N SER A 931 7.22 -19.34 -28.36
CA SER A 931 6.83 -18.30 -27.40
C SER A 931 7.25 -18.60 -25.95
N ASN A 932 7.62 -19.85 -25.63
CA ASN A 932 8.14 -20.24 -24.32
C ASN A 932 9.66 -20.44 -24.34
N LYS A 933 10.36 -19.60 -23.57
CA LYS A 933 11.79 -19.67 -23.32
C LYS A 933 12.29 -21.04 -22.84
N SER A 934 11.55 -21.76 -21.99
CA SER A 934 12.00 -23.10 -21.54
C SER A 934 11.96 -24.12 -22.67
N SER A 935 10.89 -24.12 -23.47
CA SER A 935 10.77 -24.98 -24.65
C SER A 935 11.90 -24.71 -25.66
N SER A 936 12.22 -23.45 -25.91
CA SER A 936 13.37 -23.01 -26.73
C SER A 936 14.71 -23.53 -26.18
N LEU A 937 14.95 -23.38 -24.88
CA LEU A 937 16.15 -23.89 -24.22
C LEU A 937 16.24 -25.42 -24.22
N HIS A 938 15.13 -26.13 -24.00
CA HIS A 938 15.07 -27.58 -24.07
C HIS A 938 15.32 -28.11 -25.50
N ARG A 939 14.82 -27.42 -26.54
CA ARG A 939 15.19 -27.71 -27.94
C ARG A 939 16.71 -27.53 -28.15
N ALA A 940 17.30 -26.44 -27.67
CA ALA A 940 18.75 -26.21 -27.76
C ALA A 940 19.57 -27.30 -27.02
N GLU A 941 19.09 -27.78 -25.88
CA GLU A 941 19.69 -28.90 -25.15
C GLU A 941 19.55 -30.24 -25.91
N ILE A 942 18.41 -30.51 -26.55
CA ILE A 942 18.20 -31.70 -27.39
C ILE A 942 19.16 -31.67 -28.59
N TRP A 943 19.21 -30.57 -29.34
CA TRP A 943 20.14 -30.39 -30.47
C TRP A 943 21.61 -30.51 -30.03
N THR A 944 21.95 -30.16 -28.80
CA THR A 944 23.29 -30.38 -28.22
C THR A 944 23.59 -31.89 -28.05
N ILE A 945 22.59 -32.71 -27.70
CA ILE A 945 22.73 -34.17 -27.57
C ILE A 945 22.75 -34.82 -28.97
N GLU A 946 21.88 -34.41 -29.89
CA GLU A 946 21.87 -34.90 -31.28
C GLU A 946 23.20 -34.61 -31.98
N ALA A 947 23.77 -33.42 -31.81
CA ALA A 947 25.10 -33.10 -32.32
C ALA A 947 26.17 -34.09 -31.84
N ARG A 948 26.12 -34.52 -30.56
CA ARG A 948 27.03 -35.54 -30.00
C ARG A 948 26.74 -36.94 -30.55
N LEU A 949 25.46 -37.26 -30.79
CA LEU A 949 25.01 -38.54 -31.33
C LEU A 949 25.45 -38.72 -32.79
N TYR A 950 25.22 -37.72 -33.65
CA TYR A 950 25.71 -37.75 -35.03
C TYR A 950 27.25 -37.78 -35.10
N LYS A 951 27.95 -37.09 -34.19
CA LYS A 951 29.41 -37.23 -34.06
C LYS A 951 29.84 -38.66 -33.72
N ALA A 952 29.10 -39.35 -32.84
CA ALA A 952 29.37 -40.74 -32.49
C ALA A 952 28.99 -41.75 -33.60
N LYS A 953 28.13 -41.34 -34.55
CA LYS A 953 27.81 -42.06 -35.80
C LYS A 953 28.78 -41.74 -36.97
N ASP A 954 29.81 -40.92 -36.75
CA ASP A 954 30.75 -40.45 -37.78
C ASP A 954 30.10 -39.54 -38.87
N ASP A 955 28.93 -38.96 -38.60
CA ASP A 955 28.29 -37.95 -39.45
C ASP A 955 28.60 -36.54 -38.92
N LEU A 956 29.77 -36.04 -39.33
CA LEU A 956 30.28 -34.74 -38.90
C LEU A 956 29.47 -33.56 -39.45
N GLN A 957 28.89 -33.69 -40.65
CA GLN A 957 28.14 -32.61 -41.29
C GLN A 957 26.80 -32.37 -40.58
N THR A 958 26.06 -33.43 -40.25
CA THR A 958 24.81 -33.32 -39.50
C THR A 958 25.07 -32.91 -38.05
N SER A 959 26.14 -33.45 -37.43
CA SER A 959 26.61 -33.04 -36.09
C SER A 959 26.82 -31.51 -35.98
N LYS A 960 27.53 -30.93 -36.94
CA LYS A 960 27.77 -29.47 -37.03
C LYS A 960 26.48 -28.67 -37.18
N ASN A 961 25.52 -29.15 -37.98
CA ASN A 961 24.25 -28.44 -38.19
C ASN A 961 23.45 -28.32 -36.88
N PHE A 962 23.30 -29.41 -36.14
CA PHE A 962 22.63 -29.39 -34.83
C PHE A 962 23.39 -28.59 -33.77
N ALA A 963 24.72 -28.68 -33.74
CA ALA A 963 25.54 -27.85 -32.86
C ALA A 963 25.36 -26.35 -33.14
N LYS A 964 25.19 -25.97 -34.41
CA LYS A 964 24.89 -24.59 -34.79
C LYS A 964 23.50 -24.15 -34.34
N LEU A 965 22.46 -24.96 -34.59
CA LEU A 965 21.10 -24.67 -34.12
C LEU A 965 21.05 -24.46 -32.60
N ALA A 966 21.71 -25.35 -31.83
CA ALA A 966 21.84 -25.22 -30.38
C ALA A 966 22.51 -23.88 -29.97
N VAL A 967 23.65 -23.55 -30.59
CA VAL A 967 24.39 -22.30 -30.28
C VAL A 967 23.58 -21.05 -30.61
N ASP A 968 22.88 -21.04 -31.74
CA ASP A 968 22.09 -19.87 -32.15
C ASP A 968 20.87 -19.67 -31.24
N ALA A 969 20.18 -20.74 -30.83
CA ALA A 969 19.13 -20.68 -29.80
C ALA A 969 19.64 -20.23 -28.41
N TYR A 970 20.79 -20.74 -27.95
CA TYR A 970 21.39 -20.24 -26.69
C TYR A 970 21.81 -18.77 -26.78
N LYS A 971 22.26 -18.28 -27.94
CA LYS A 971 22.59 -16.85 -28.15
C LYS A 971 21.34 -15.98 -28.07
N GLU A 972 20.22 -16.41 -28.64
CA GLU A 972 18.95 -15.70 -28.59
C GLU A 972 18.39 -15.65 -27.17
N GLU A 973 18.33 -16.80 -26.49
CA GLU A 973 17.73 -16.89 -25.16
C GLU A 973 18.61 -16.39 -24.02
N LEU A 974 19.89 -16.76 -24.00
CA LEU A 974 20.78 -16.50 -22.87
C LEU A 974 21.75 -15.34 -23.15
N GLY A 975 21.90 -14.95 -24.41
CA GLY A 975 22.88 -13.98 -24.86
C GLY A 975 24.22 -14.62 -25.25
N PRO A 976 25.07 -13.88 -26.00
CA PRO A 976 26.31 -14.41 -26.56
C PRO A 976 27.40 -14.70 -25.51
N THR A 977 27.39 -13.97 -24.38
CA THR A 977 28.39 -14.09 -23.31
C THR A 977 28.00 -15.08 -22.20
N HIS A 978 26.84 -15.73 -22.30
CA HIS A 978 26.40 -16.67 -21.26
C HIS A 978 27.25 -17.95 -21.29
N PRO A 979 27.67 -18.51 -20.13
CA PRO A 979 28.60 -19.65 -20.10
C PRO A 979 28.16 -20.89 -20.90
N ILE A 980 26.85 -21.18 -20.94
CA ILE A 980 26.30 -22.28 -21.75
C ILE A 980 26.48 -22.00 -23.25
N THR A 981 26.21 -20.76 -23.68
CA THR A 981 26.41 -20.30 -25.06
C THR A 981 27.87 -20.38 -25.46
N LEU A 982 28.78 -19.88 -24.60
CA LEU A 982 30.22 -19.91 -24.81
C LEU A 982 30.76 -21.35 -24.90
N ARG A 983 30.35 -22.25 -24.01
CA ARG A 983 30.74 -23.68 -24.04
C ARG A 983 30.26 -24.37 -25.31
N ASN A 984 29.01 -24.17 -25.71
CA ASN A 984 28.49 -24.78 -26.93
C ASN A 984 29.09 -24.17 -28.20
N ASN A 985 29.42 -22.86 -28.20
CA ASN A 985 30.19 -22.25 -29.27
C ASN A 985 31.58 -22.92 -29.38
N ALA A 986 32.30 -23.09 -28.27
CA ALA A 986 33.58 -23.81 -28.26
C ALA A 986 33.48 -25.25 -28.80
N ASN A 987 32.39 -25.96 -28.46
CA ASN A 987 32.11 -27.30 -28.99
C ASN A 987 31.82 -27.29 -30.51
N LEU A 988 31.07 -26.31 -31.02
CA LEU A 988 30.85 -26.12 -32.46
C LEU A 988 32.18 -25.84 -33.20
N GLN A 989 33.04 -24.98 -32.63
CA GLN A 989 34.36 -24.71 -33.22
C GLN A 989 35.24 -25.97 -33.25
N LEU A 990 35.12 -26.88 -32.28
CA LEU A 990 35.79 -28.19 -32.31
C LEU A 990 35.31 -29.11 -33.43
N LEU A 991 34.03 -29.06 -33.81
CA LEU A 991 33.50 -29.80 -34.96
C LEU A 991 34.03 -29.24 -36.28
N LEU A 992 34.06 -27.91 -36.41
CA LEU A 992 34.63 -27.20 -37.57
C LEU A 992 36.14 -27.49 -37.75
N LEU A 993 36.89 -27.63 -36.64
CA LEU A 993 38.30 -28.03 -36.72
C LEU A 993 38.48 -29.48 -37.18
N ALA A 994 37.61 -30.41 -36.78
CA ALA A 994 37.66 -31.80 -37.24
C ALA A 994 37.40 -31.88 -38.77
N GLU A 995 36.41 -31.14 -39.26
CA GLU A 995 36.10 -31.05 -40.71
C GLU A 995 37.29 -30.49 -41.49
N ALA A 996 38.00 -29.51 -40.91
CA ALA A 996 39.20 -28.96 -41.51
C ALA A 996 40.41 -29.92 -41.51
N GLU A 997 40.44 -30.99 -40.70
CA GLU A 997 41.49 -32.02 -40.78
C GLU A 997 41.31 -32.96 -41.98
N GLU A 998 40.08 -33.13 -42.48
CA GLU A 998 39.76 -33.95 -43.67
C GLU A 998 39.99 -33.20 -44.99
N LEU A 999 40.04 -31.87 -44.95
CA LEU A 999 40.14 -31.01 -46.14
C LEU A 999 41.58 -30.73 -46.59
N PRO A 1000 41.80 -30.41 -47.89
CA PRO A 1000 43.08 -29.92 -48.38
C PRO A 1000 43.56 -28.67 -47.60
N LYS A 1001 44.86 -28.58 -47.31
CA LYS A 1001 45.46 -27.50 -46.50
C LYS A 1001 45.12 -26.06 -46.93
N ALA A 1002 44.77 -25.84 -48.20
CA ALA A 1002 44.35 -24.52 -48.70
C ALA A 1002 42.93 -24.15 -48.20
N GLU A 1003 42.02 -25.11 -48.17
CA GLU A 1003 40.62 -24.97 -47.76
C GLU A 1003 40.48 -25.05 -46.24
N ALA A 1004 41.16 -26.02 -45.61
CA ALA A 1004 41.24 -26.17 -44.16
C ALA A 1004 41.69 -24.88 -43.45
N LYS A 1005 42.55 -24.08 -44.08
CA LYS A 1005 43.14 -22.89 -43.46
C LYS A 1005 42.10 -21.81 -43.11
N SER A 1006 41.11 -21.56 -43.97
CA SER A 1006 40.11 -20.52 -43.71
C SER A 1006 39.21 -20.91 -42.52
N ILE A 1007 38.81 -22.18 -42.47
CA ILE A 1007 38.02 -22.76 -41.37
C ILE A 1007 38.81 -22.70 -40.06
N ILE A 1008 40.08 -23.11 -40.06
CA ILE A 1008 40.94 -23.09 -38.87
C ILE A 1008 41.21 -21.65 -38.38
N ASP A 1009 41.46 -20.69 -39.27
CA ASP A 1009 41.69 -19.29 -38.86
C ASP A 1009 40.39 -18.63 -38.33
N ALA A 1010 39.21 -19.01 -38.85
CA ALA A 1010 37.90 -18.56 -38.34
C ALA A 1010 37.57 -19.19 -36.98
N ALA A 1011 37.64 -20.52 -36.86
CA ALA A 1011 37.37 -21.23 -35.60
C ALA A 1011 38.32 -20.79 -34.48
N LYS A 1012 39.57 -20.48 -34.81
CA LYS A 1012 40.54 -19.89 -33.89
C LYS A 1012 40.11 -18.49 -33.42
N TYR A 1013 39.55 -17.64 -34.29
CA TYR A 1013 39.07 -16.31 -33.91
C TYR A 1013 37.91 -16.43 -32.92
N ASP A 1014 36.90 -17.24 -33.24
CA ASP A 1014 35.75 -17.48 -32.36
C ASP A 1014 36.15 -18.11 -31.03
N MET A 1015 37.14 -19.02 -31.01
CA MET A 1015 37.70 -19.56 -29.76
C MET A 1015 38.51 -18.53 -28.95
N GLU A 1016 39.20 -17.58 -29.60
CA GLU A 1016 39.91 -16.50 -28.91
C GLU A 1016 38.91 -15.52 -28.25
N ASP A 1017 37.85 -15.13 -28.96
CA ASP A 1017 36.75 -14.30 -28.44
C ASP A 1017 35.98 -15.00 -27.30
N THR A 1018 35.66 -16.29 -27.48
CA THR A 1018 35.01 -17.11 -26.45
C THR A 1018 35.87 -17.25 -25.19
N LEU A 1019 37.20 -17.36 -25.34
CA LEU A 1019 38.13 -17.43 -24.22
C LEU A 1019 38.21 -16.09 -23.46
N ASP A 1020 38.30 -14.97 -24.18
CA ASP A 1020 38.32 -13.64 -23.57
C ASP A 1020 36.99 -13.34 -22.83
N ALA A 1021 35.85 -13.79 -23.38
CA ALA A 1021 34.56 -13.74 -22.72
C ALA A 1021 34.53 -14.55 -21.41
N PHE A 1022 34.99 -15.81 -21.41
CA PHE A 1022 35.09 -16.61 -20.17
C PHE A 1022 36.03 -15.99 -19.13
N VAL A 1023 37.16 -15.41 -19.55
CA VAL A 1023 38.13 -14.75 -18.65
C VAL A 1023 37.58 -13.44 -18.07
N SER A 1024 36.58 -12.83 -18.72
CA SER A 1024 35.90 -11.62 -18.22
C SER A 1024 34.82 -11.88 -17.16
N LEU A 1025 34.48 -13.15 -16.87
CA LEU A 1025 33.49 -13.51 -15.86
C LEU A 1025 34.08 -13.42 -14.44
N ASP A 1026 33.26 -12.97 -13.49
CA ASP A 1026 33.68 -12.74 -12.09
C ASP A 1026 34.15 -14.02 -11.35
N ASP A 1027 33.75 -15.22 -11.79
CA ASP A 1027 34.12 -16.51 -11.18
C ASP A 1027 34.90 -17.42 -12.14
N LEU A 1028 36.18 -17.07 -12.33
CA LEU A 1028 37.14 -17.85 -13.11
C LEU A 1028 37.40 -19.26 -12.55
N TRP A 1029 37.10 -19.54 -11.28
CA TRP A 1029 37.31 -20.87 -10.70
C TRP A 1029 36.22 -21.85 -11.17
N GLN A 1030 34.98 -21.38 -11.32
CA GLN A 1030 33.86 -22.19 -11.82
C GLN A 1030 34.09 -22.66 -13.27
N TYR A 1031 34.60 -21.78 -14.15
CA TYR A 1031 34.79 -22.07 -15.59
C TYR A 1031 36.22 -22.49 -15.96
N ARG A 1032 37.06 -22.82 -14.95
CA ARG A 1032 38.50 -23.10 -15.15
C ARG A 1032 38.77 -24.26 -16.13
N LEU A 1033 37.88 -25.26 -16.18
CA LEU A 1033 38.00 -26.41 -17.09
C LEU A 1033 37.64 -26.04 -18.54
N ASP A 1034 36.65 -25.16 -18.75
CA ASP A 1034 36.33 -24.63 -20.08
C ASP A 1034 37.49 -23.77 -20.62
N VAL A 1035 38.05 -22.91 -19.75
CA VAL A 1035 39.23 -22.09 -20.04
C VAL A 1035 40.45 -22.95 -20.36
N ALA A 1036 40.69 -24.04 -19.61
CA ALA A 1036 41.75 -25.00 -19.91
C ALA A 1036 41.53 -25.71 -21.25
N SER A 1037 40.28 -26.08 -21.58
CA SER A 1037 39.92 -26.73 -22.85
C SER A 1037 40.20 -25.79 -24.03
N LEU A 1038 39.69 -24.56 -23.99
CA LEU A 1038 39.93 -23.53 -25.00
C LEU A 1038 41.43 -23.24 -25.19
N LYS A 1039 42.19 -23.08 -24.10
CA LYS A 1039 43.66 -22.90 -24.18
C LYS A 1039 44.35 -24.10 -24.81
N THR A 1040 43.91 -25.32 -24.53
CA THR A 1040 44.46 -26.56 -25.10
C THR A 1040 44.21 -26.62 -26.61
N ASN A 1041 42.97 -26.34 -27.03
CA ASN A 1041 42.56 -26.36 -28.44
C ASN A 1041 43.27 -25.26 -29.25
N LEU A 1042 43.33 -24.03 -28.74
CA LEU A 1042 44.13 -22.94 -29.31
C LEU A 1042 45.63 -23.27 -29.36
N GLY A 1043 46.12 -24.08 -28.42
CA GLY A 1043 47.48 -24.63 -28.41
C GLY A 1043 47.72 -25.59 -29.56
N LEU A 1044 46.79 -26.52 -29.81
CA LEU A 1044 46.84 -27.48 -30.91
C LEU A 1044 46.77 -26.77 -32.28
N ILE A 1045 45.90 -25.76 -32.42
CA ILE A 1045 45.87 -24.87 -33.60
C ILE A 1045 47.23 -24.16 -33.78
N ALA A 1046 47.83 -23.64 -32.69
CA ALA A 1046 49.13 -22.99 -32.77
C ALA A 1046 50.28 -23.96 -33.16
N VAL A 1047 50.19 -25.25 -32.80
CA VAL A 1047 51.07 -26.30 -33.32
C VAL A 1047 50.86 -26.50 -34.82
N TRP A 1048 49.61 -26.69 -35.27
CA TRP A 1048 49.27 -26.87 -36.68
C TRP A 1048 49.76 -25.71 -37.55
N GLN A 1049 49.59 -24.48 -37.08
CA GLN A 1049 50.11 -23.25 -37.72
C GLN A 1049 51.64 -23.10 -37.65
N GLY A 1050 52.37 -24.04 -37.04
CA GLY A 1050 53.83 -24.01 -36.94
C GLY A 1050 54.38 -22.94 -35.98
N LYS A 1051 53.61 -22.51 -34.97
CA LYS A 1051 53.91 -21.40 -34.05
C LYS A 1051 54.26 -21.90 -32.63
N PRO A 1052 55.40 -22.60 -32.42
CA PRO A 1052 55.70 -23.26 -31.15
C PRO A 1052 55.76 -22.30 -29.95
N LYS A 1053 56.29 -21.08 -30.14
CA LYS A 1053 56.32 -20.06 -29.07
C LYS A 1053 54.93 -19.72 -28.51
N LYS A 1054 53.88 -19.74 -29.35
CA LYS A 1054 52.50 -19.48 -28.91
C LYS A 1054 51.93 -20.71 -28.21
N ALA A 1055 52.11 -21.90 -28.77
CA ALA A 1055 51.66 -23.15 -28.15
C ALA A 1055 52.33 -23.38 -26.77
N ARG A 1056 53.64 -23.18 -26.65
CA ARG A 1056 54.38 -23.25 -25.36
C ARG A 1056 53.90 -22.19 -24.35
N LYS A 1057 53.45 -21.01 -24.79
CA LYS A 1057 52.81 -20.02 -23.90
C LYS A 1057 51.50 -20.57 -23.34
N LEU A 1058 50.65 -21.15 -24.20
CA LEU A 1058 49.35 -21.71 -23.80
C LEU A 1058 49.51 -22.89 -22.83
N VAL A 1059 50.47 -23.80 -23.07
CA VAL A 1059 50.84 -24.88 -22.12
C VAL A 1059 51.13 -24.33 -20.72
N ARG A 1060 51.97 -23.29 -20.60
CA ARG A 1060 52.24 -22.66 -19.30
C ARG A 1060 50.98 -22.07 -18.65
N GLN A 1061 50.15 -21.40 -19.45
CA GLN A 1061 48.87 -20.83 -19.00
C GLN A 1061 47.79 -21.88 -18.67
N ILE A 1062 48.02 -23.17 -19.00
CA ILE A 1062 47.21 -24.31 -18.57
C ILE A 1062 47.75 -24.85 -17.25
N GLY A 1063 49.08 -24.94 -17.07
CA GLY A 1063 49.69 -25.33 -15.80
C GLY A 1063 49.48 -24.33 -14.64
N GLU A 1064 49.01 -23.12 -14.94
CA GLU A 1064 48.50 -22.14 -13.95
C GLU A 1064 47.06 -22.45 -13.49
N ILE A 1065 46.37 -23.43 -14.09
CA ILE A 1065 44.99 -23.80 -13.78
C ILE A 1065 44.97 -25.09 -12.94
N GLU A 1066 44.21 -25.07 -11.85
CA GLU A 1066 43.94 -26.25 -11.03
C GLU A 1066 42.94 -27.20 -11.74
N ILE A 1067 43.47 -28.29 -12.30
CA ILE A 1067 42.72 -29.35 -12.99
C ILE A 1067 42.75 -30.62 -12.12
N PRO A 1068 41.62 -31.30 -11.85
CA PRO A 1068 41.61 -32.56 -11.10
C PRO A 1068 42.44 -33.65 -11.77
N GLU A 1069 43.16 -34.47 -10.99
CA GLU A 1069 44.11 -35.46 -11.49
C GLU A 1069 43.48 -36.52 -12.42
N ASP A 1070 42.22 -36.87 -12.22
CA ASP A 1070 41.47 -37.82 -13.06
C ASP A 1070 40.74 -37.16 -14.25
N HIS A 1071 40.86 -35.85 -14.46
CA HIS A 1071 40.07 -35.16 -15.46
C HIS A 1071 40.55 -35.45 -16.90
N PRO A 1072 39.67 -35.91 -17.83
CA PRO A 1072 40.06 -36.35 -19.18
C PRO A 1072 40.85 -35.33 -20.02
N ILE A 1073 40.76 -34.04 -19.69
CA ILE A 1073 41.51 -32.97 -20.35
C ILE A 1073 43.03 -33.14 -20.22
N LEU A 1074 43.53 -33.72 -19.12
CA LEU A 1074 44.97 -33.83 -18.88
C LEU A 1074 45.66 -34.63 -19.99
N HIS A 1075 45.00 -35.68 -20.50
CA HIS A 1075 45.49 -36.42 -21.65
C HIS A 1075 45.60 -35.56 -22.93
N GLN A 1076 44.67 -34.62 -23.16
CA GLN A 1076 44.78 -33.67 -24.28
C GLN A 1076 45.89 -32.64 -24.07
N VAL A 1077 46.15 -32.24 -22.82
CA VAL A 1077 47.29 -31.39 -22.46
C VAL A 1077 48.61 -32.12 -22.73
N GLU A 1078 48.75 -33.39 -22.33
CA GLU A 1078 49.93 -34.22 -22.64
C GLU A 1078 50.17 -34.36 -24.16
N ILE A 1079 49.10 -34.57 -24.94
CA ILE A 1079 49.17 -34.63 -26.41
C ILE A 1079 49.69 -33.29 -26.96
N LEU A 1080 49.17 -32.17 -26.47
CA LEU A 1080 49.64 -30.83 -26.84
C LEU A 1080 51.13 -30.65 -26.50
N GLU A 1081 51.55 -30.96 -25.28
CA GLU A 1081 52.94 -30.82 -24.83
C GLU A 1081 53.91 -31.63 -25.71
N ARG A 1082 53.58 -32.90 -25.97
CA ARG A 1082 54.36 -33.78 -26.86
C ARG A 1082 54.47 -33.19 -28.26
N ARG A 1083 53.35 -32.73 -28.84
CA ARG A 1083 53.30 -32.09 -30.17
C ARG A 1083 54.10 -30.77 -30.22
N VAL A 1084 54.13 -29.99 -29.14
CA VAL A 1084 54.97 -28.77 -29.02
C VAL A 1084 56.45 -29.13 -29.02
N ALA A 1085 56.87 -30.10 -28.20
CA ALA A 1085 58.26 -30.54 -28.11
C ALA A 1085 58.79 -31.06 -29.47
N GLU A 1086 57.99 -31.86 -30.19
CA GLU A 1086 58.32 -32.29 -31.54
C GLU A 1086 58.51 -31.14 -32.52
N LEU A 1087 57.59 -30.16 -32.52
CA LEU A 1087 57.63 -29.01 -33.43
C LEU A 1087 58.87 -28.14 -33.18
N GLU A 1088 59.28 -28.01 -31.92
CA GLU A 1088 60.49 -27.30 -31.51
C GLU A 1088 61.76 -28.06 -31.89
N GLY A 1089 61.80 -29.39 -31.67
CA GLY A 1089 62.90 -30.25 -32.13
C GLY A 1089 63.07 -30.21 -33.65
N LYS A 1090 61.96 -30.25 -34.42
CA LYS A 1090 61.95 -30.12 -35.88
C LYS A 1090 62.45 -28.74 -36.35
N LYS A 1091 62.21 -27.67 -35.58
CA LYS A 1091 62.78 -26.32 -35.85
C LYS A 1091 64.24 -26.17 -35.41
N SER A 1092 64.67 -26.88 -34.36
CA SER A 1092 66.07 -26.87 -33.89
C SER A 1092 67.00 -27.75 -34.73
N LYS A 1093 66.46 -28.67 -35.54
CA LYS A 1093 67.22 -29.45 -36.56
C LYS A 1093 67.21 -28.82 -37.96
N ARG A 1094 66.46 -27.73 -38.16
CA ARG A 1094 66.36 -26.94 -39.41
C ARG A 1094 67.05 -25.58 -39.32
N LYS A 1095 67.52 -25.22 -38.13
CA LYS A 1095 68.49 -24.16 -37.88
C LYS A 1095 69.87 -24.80 -37.69
#